data_AF-A0A8R2QUU0-F1
#
_entry.id   AF-A0A8R2QUU0-F1
#
_cell.length_a   1.000
_cell.length_b   1.000
_cell.length_c   1.000
_cell.angle_alpha   90.00
_cell.angle_beta   90.00
_cell.angle_gamma   90.00
#
_symmetry.space_group_name_H-M   'P 1'
#
loop_
_entity.id
_entity.type
_entity.pdbx_description
1 polymer ?
#
loop_
_entity_poly.entity_id
_entity_poly.type
_entity_poly.pdbx_seq_one_letter_code
_entity_poly.pdbx_strand_id
1 'polypeptide(L)'
;MLSAEMVVYSRHVSLITVLLLLQAGVLSAQTFPVEKIAVGAIFDQNTEEIQNVFKYAMTMHNQNITGRRFELQAYVDVINTADAFKLSRLICNQFARGVFAMLGAVTPESFDTLHSYTNTFQMPFVTPWFPEKVIPPSSGLIDHAVSMRPDYHRAIVDTIIYYGWKDIIYMYDSHDGLLRLQQLYQSMQPGRTAFRISLVKRINNASEALEFLLTLEQHDRWGNKRIVLDCNAKNAKSILVEHVRKVQLGRRTYHYMLSGLVMDDHWENEVTEYGAVNITGFRIVDHSRKIVRDFMEGLRRMDPRFKGTISAKTALMYDGVQVLMDALSRLWRKKPDAFRNALRRAAAGQMNTTKVIDCNPGKNWVVPFEHGDKISRLIKKTDIEGLTGNISFNEEGHRYNFTLNVVEMTVQSAMLKVATWSDVRGLQLVSQKHVQLKSPASYDINRTYIVTTVLQEPYLMPKPFEFGQKEEQFHGFCKDLADLVAKRLGIKYELRITKDNRKTEELFSEGSSRLVDDIVRKDADIAVAPLAVTPERERVLDFSEPFLSVDVPITHKKLQKQLKDTFSFLKPLSKEIWLCVLFSFFAVSIVLFLVSRFSPREWRSISISDTHLDHPISSTNEIILHNEFSIWNSFWFSLGSFMQQGSDVVPKSLSGRIVGTVWWFFALILVCSYTANLAAYLIVERIAAPMQSISYTSTLPNIENTQFPRISLVKEQNPYAEAVPSYVSNREGQFSCDTPRVCRYKHVYYSIATAKGSALREAINIAIVNLRKEGLLTKLWNKWISKMKKPDCDIGNDEESSITEMTLSQVAGIFYVLLGGLALALGIALLEFCQHGRAEATRANVPLRAALRARAKFASSTRERKTPPQRTPQRDRDRLGWNGAAFAGVSKYNDFLLGRELLGHAHRKMY
;
A
#
# COMPACT_ATOMS: atom_id res chain seq x y z
N MET A 1 -107.53 -13.28 26.46
CA MET A 1 -106.18 -13.42 27.06
C MET A 1 -105.12 -13.29 25.96
N LEU A 2 -105.09 -12.13 25.26
CA LEU A 2 -104.19 -11.87 24.12
C LEU A 2 -103.95 -10.36 23.88
N SER A 3 -104.33 -9.50 24.84
CA SER A 3 -104.17 -8.04 24.74
C SER A 3 -103.30 -7.44 25.85
N ALA A 4 -102.70 -8.27 26.72
CA ALA A 4 -101.88 -7.81 27.85
C ALA A 4 -100.36 -7.99 27.64
N GLU A 5 -99.91 -8.77 26.65
CA GLU A 5 -98.48 -9.01 26.42
C GLU A 5 -97.80 -8.02 25.44
N MET A 6 -98.58 -7.23 24.67
CA MET A 6 -98.00 -6.29 23.70
C MET A 6 -97.56 -4.93 24.29
N VAL A 7 -98.04 -4.57 25.48
CA VAL A 7 -97.75 -3.25 26.10
C VAL A 7 -96.41 -3.26 26.85
N VAL A 8 -95.94 -4.42 27.31
CA VAL A 8 -94.66 -4.55 28.02
C VAL A 8 -93.48 -4.50 27.05
N TYR A 9 -93.63 -5.03 25.83
CA TYR A 9 -92.55 -5.02 24.84
C TYR A 9 -92.28 -3.61 24.26
N SER A 10 -93.31 -2.78 24.10
CA SER A 10 -93.16 -1.41 23.57
C SER A 10 -92.46 -0.46 24.55
N ARG A 11 -92.73 -0.58 25.86
CA ARG A 11 -92.06 0.25 26.88
C ARG A 11 -90.58 -0.11 27.07
N HIS A 12 -90.21 -1.39 27.00
CA HIS A 12 -88.80 -1.79 27.10
C HIS A 12 -87.99 -1.40 25.86
N VAL A 13 -88.55 -1.51 24.65
CA VAL A 13 -87.87 -1.07 23.42
C VAL A 13 -87.70 0.45 23.38
N SER A 14 -88.68 1.22 23.88
CA SER A 14 -88.58 2.67 23.95
C SER A 14 -87.57 3.15 25.00
N LEU A 15 -87.49 2.47 26.17
CA LEU A 15 -86.49 2.80 27.18
C LEU A 15 -85.07 2.43 26.73
N ILE A 16 -84.89 1.30 26.05
CA ILE A 16 -83.59 0.85 25.51
C ILE A 16 -83.14 1.76 24.36
N THR A 17 -84.04 2.22 23.49
CA THR A 17 -83.71 3.18 22.42
C THR A 17 -83.38 4.57 22.95
N VAL A 18 -84.06 5.04 24.01
CA VAL A 18 -83.72 6.30 24.68
C VAL A 18 -82.40 6.18 25.46
N LEU A 19 -82.11 5.05 26.13
CA LEU A 19 -80.83 4.81 26.78
C LEU A 19 -79.67 4.68 25.76
N LEU A 20 -79.90 4.03 24.61
CA LEU A 20 -78.92 3.93 23.52
C LEU A 20 -78.69 5.28 22.84
N LEU A 21 -79.70 6.15 22.72
CA LEU A 21 -79.54 7.51 22.21
C LEU A 21 -78.86 8.43 23.23
N LEU A 22 -79.08 8.24 24.54
CA LEU A 22 -78.36 8.95 25.60
C LEU A 22 -76.91 8.46 25.75
N GLN A 23 -76.63 7.17 25.57
CA GLN A 23 -75.25 6.63 25.51
C GLN A 23 -74.52 7.01 24.21
N ALA A 24 -75.24 7.13 23.09
CA ALA A 24 -74.68 7.66 21.84
C ALA A 24 -74.42 9.18 21.93
N GLY A 25 -75.20 9.91 22.74
CA GLY A 25 -75.04 11.34 22.98
C GLY A 25 -73.89 11.72 23.91
N VAL A 26 -73.37 10.79 24.74
CA VAL A 26 -72.31 11.06 25.72
C VAL A 26 -70.92 10.53 25.29
N LEU A 27 -70.83 9.80 24.16
CA LEU A 27 -69.55 9.34 23.59
C LEU A 27 -69.05 10.14 22.38
N SER A 28 -69.70 11.24 22.04
CA SER A 28 -69.11 12.29 21.19
C SER A 28 -68.45 13.36 22.07
N ALA A 29 -67.41 12.95 22.80
CA ALA A 29 -66.33 13.90 23.05
C ALA A 29 -65.74 14.18 21.66
N GLN A 30 -66.17 15.28 21.03
CA GLN A 30 -65.59 15.77 19.78
C GLN A 30 -64.07 15.79 19.97
N THR A 31 -63.37 14.80 19.41
CA THR A 31 -61.94 14.88 19.19
C THR A 31 -61.77 16.02 18.20
N PHE A 32 -61.48 17.21 18.71
CA PHE A 32 -61.11 18.34 17.87
C PHE A 32 -60.02 17.85 16.90
N PRO A 33 -60.20 17.99 15.57
CA PRO A 33 -59.17 17.58 14.63
C PRO A 33 -57.89 18.34 14.99
N VAL A 34 -56.80 17.61 15.23
CA VAL A 34 -55.49 18.23 15.50
C VAL A 34 -55.10 18.99 14.24
N GLU A 35 -55.11 20.33 14.32
CA GLU A 35 -54.81 21.19 13.18
C GLU A 35 -53.33 21.09 12.83
N LYS A 36 -53.03 20.95 11.53
CA LYS A 36 -51.67 20.79 10.99
C LYS A 36 -51.13 22.15 10.55
N ILE A 37 -50.02 22.60 11.12
CA ILE A 37 -49.36 23.85 10.74
C ILE A 37 -48.18 23.53 9.84
N ALA A 38 -48.18 24.11 8.63
CA ALA A 38 -47.12 23.95 7.65
C ALA A 38 -45.91 24.85 7.95
N VAL A 39 -44.71 24.27 7.99
CA VAL A 39 -43.43 24.95 8.13
C VAL A 39 -42.53 24.59 6.96
N GLY A 40 -41.94 25.59 6.31
CA GLY A 40 -40.98 25.37 5.23
C GLY A 40 -39.58 25.15 5.80
N ALA A 41 -38.84 24.18 5.26
CA ALA A 41 -37.46 23.96 5.65
C ALA A 41 -36.51 23.89 4.45
N ILE A 42 -35.43 24.66 4.48
CA ILE A 42 -34.44 24.72 3.39
C ILE A 42 -33.07 24.31 3.94
N PHE A 43 -32.44 23.34 3.27
CA PHE A 43 -31.12 22.85 3.66
C PHE A 43 -30.15 22.83 2.48
N ASP A 44 -28.88 23.06 2.78
CA ASP A 44 -27.78 22.93 1.82
C ASP A 44 -27.38 21.47 1.59
N GLN A 45 -26.70 21.20 0.48
CA GLN A 45 -26.07 19.90 0.23
C GLN A 45 -25.01 19.61 1.32
N ASN A 46 -24.91 18.35 1.78
CA ASN A 46 -24.00 17.90 2.86
C ASN A 46 -24.39 18.29 4.30
N THR A 47 -25.68 18.52 4.59
CA THR A 47 -26.18 18.87 5.93
C THR A 47 -27.02 17.76 6.59
N GLU A 48 -26.69 16.49 6.34
CA GLU A 48 -27.49 15.33 6.80
C GLU A 48 -27.67 15.29 8.33
N GLU A 49 -26.63 15.59 9.10
CA GLU A 49 -26.70 15.62 10.57
C GLU A 49 -27.74 16.63 11.07
N ILE A 50 -27.80 17.80 10.42
CA ILE A 50 -28.71 18.90 10.77
C ILE A 50 -30.15 18.52 10.38
N GLN A 51 -30.32 17.88 9.21
CA GLN A 51 -31.63 17.38 8.77
C GLN A 51 -32.18 16.31 9.71
N ASN A 52 -31.33 15.41 10.21
CA ASN A 52 -31.73 14.37 11.15
C ASN A 52 -32.17 14.97 12.48
N VAL A 53 -31.46 15.98 13.00
CA VAL A 53 -31.85 16.65 14.24
C VAL A 53 -33.11 17.51 14.06
N PHE A 54 -33.29 18.14 12.91
CA PHE A 54 -34.54 18.82 12.58
C PHE A 54 -35.72 17.84 12.59
N LYS A 55 -35.60 16.69 11.91
CA LYS A 55 -36.61 15.64 11.92
C LYS A 55 -36.88 15.13 13.34
N TYR A 56 -35.83 14.90 14.12
CA TYR A 56 -35.93 14.49 15.52
C TYR A 56 -36.73 15.49 16.35
N ALA A 57 -36.43 16.78 16.26
CA ALA A 57 -37.13 17.84 16.99
C ALA A 57 -38.62 17.88 16.65
N MET A 58 -38.95 17.75 15.36
CA MET A 58 -40.33 17.73 14.86
C MET A 58 -41.09 16.50 15.36
N THR A 59 -40.48 15.32 15.27
CA THR A 59 -41.07 14.07 15.76
C THR A 59 -41.29 14.11 17.27
N MET A 60 -40.33 14.62 18.04
CA MET A 60 -40.41 14.74 19.49
C MET A 60 -41.61 15.57 19.94
N HIS A 61 -41.89 16.69 19.26
CA HIS A 61 -43.07 17.51 19.54
C HIS A 61 -44.37 16.84 19.10
N ASN A 62 -44.39 16.26 17.90
CA ASN A 62 -45.60 15.60 17.38
C ASN A 62 -45.98 14.34 18.17
N GLN A 63 -45.03 13.67 18.83
CA GLN A 63 -45.27 12.52 19.70
C GLN A 63 -45.69 12.89 21.14
N ASN A 64 -45.45 14.13 21.57
CA ASN A 64 -45.81 14.57 22.92
C ASN A 64 -47.31 14.89 23.01
N ILE A 65 -48.15 13.85 23.03
CA ILE A 65 -49.63 13.92 22.93
C ILE A 65 -50.26 14.78 24.04
N THR A 66 -49.67 14.83 25.23
CA THR A 66 -50.18 15.61 26.37
C THR A 66 -49.79 17.09 26.30
N GLY A 67 -48.69 17.42 25.61
CA GLY A 67 -48.20 18.80 25.46
C GLY A 67 -48.55 19.48 24.13
N ARG A 68 -48.82 18.71 23.06
CA ARG A 68 -49.04 19.24 21.72
C ARG A 68 -50.47 19.77 21.54
N ARG A 69 -50.59 21.02 21.07
CA ARG A 69 -51.88 21.68 20.77
C ARG A 69 -52.22 21.69 19.28
N PHE A 70 -51.19 21.57 18.44
CA PHE A 70 -51.25 21.43 17.00
C PHE A 70 -50.20 20.41 16.57
N GLU A 71 -50.28 19.94 15.32
CA GLU A 71 -49.26 19.09 14.70
C GLU A 71 -48.45 19.93 13.71
N LEU A 72 -47.12 19.80 13.73
CA LEU A 72 -46.29 20.48 12.74
C LEU A 72 -46.05 19.58 11.53
N GLN A 73 -46.31 20.12 10.34
CA GLN A 73 -45.99 19.50 9.07
C GLN A 73 -44.83 20.26 8.42
N ALA A 74 -43.70 19.60 8.18
CA ALA A 74 -42.54 20.23 7.54
C ALA A 74 -42.46 19.90 6.05
N TYR A 75 -42.21 20.92 5.24
CA TYR A 75 -41.85 20.81 3.82
C TYR A 75 -40.35 21.02 3.66
N VAL A 76 -39.60 19.92 3.61
CA VAL A 76 -38.14 19.94 3.53
C VAL A 76 -37.68 19.92 2.09
N ASP A 77 -36.88 20.91 1.70
CA ASP A 77 -36.20 20.95 0.40
C ASP A 77 -34.68 21.03 0.60
N VAL A 78 -33.93 20.21 -0.15
CA VAL A 78 -32.47 20.16 -0.12
C VAL A 78 -31.92 20.63 -1.47
N ILE A 79 -31.17 21.71 -1.48
CA ILE A 79 -30.61 22.31 -2.70
C ILE A 79 -29.17 22.77 -2.48
N ASN A 80 -28.45 23.08 -3.55
CA ASN A 80 -27.23 23.87 -3.42
C ASN A 80 -27.64 25.32 -3.14
N THR A 81 -27.44 25.77 -1.91
CA THR A 81 -27.85 27.11 -1.48
C THR A 81 -26.94 28.22 -2.00
N ALA A 82 -25.78 27.91 -2.60
CA ALA A 82 -24.94 28.90 -3.27
C ALA A 82 -25.56 29.44 -4.58
N ASP A 83 -26.53 28.73 -5.16
CA ASP A 83 -27.23 29.14 -6.37
C ASP A 83 -28.48 29.97 -6.02
N ALA A 84 -28.32 31.30 -6.01
CA ALA A 84 -29.37 32.25 -5.65
C ALA A 84 -30.63 32.13 -6.53
N PHE A 85 -30.51 31.73 -7.80
CA PHE A 85 -31.66 31.57 -8.71
C PHE A 85 -32.49 30.32 -8.36
N LYS A 86 -31.83 29.21 -8.06
CA LYS A 86 -32.54 28.01 -7.55
C LYS A 86 -33.17 28.27 -6.20
N LEU A 87 -32.47 29.01 -5.33
CA LEU A 87 -32.98 29.40 -4.01
C LEU A 87 -34.23 30.27 -4.13
N SER A 88 -34.25 31.28 -5.00
CA SER A 88 -35.42 32.16 -5.17
C SER A 88 -36.66 31.38 -5.65
N ARG A 89 -36.51 30.50 -6.65
CA ARG A 89 -37.60 29.62 -7.12
C ARG A 89 -38.11 28.70 -6.00
N LEU A 90 -37.23 28.21 -5.15
CA LEU A 90 -37.59 27.34 -4.03
C LEU A 90 -38.36 28.08 -2.94
N ILE A 91 -37.91 29.29 -2.56
CA ILE A 91 -38.62 30.15 -1.60
C ILE A 91 -40.05 30.40 -2.10
N CYS A 92 -40.21 30.68 -3.38
CA CYS A 92 -41.52 30.88 -3.98
C CYS A 92 -42.39 29.62 -4.00
N ASN A 93 -41.80 28.44 -4.17
CA ASN A 93 -42.52 27.18 -4.02
C ASN A 93 -42.96 26.95 -2.56
N GLN A 94 -42.14 27.32 -1.58
CA GLN A 94 -42.50 27.24 -0.17
C GLN A 94 -43.64 28.20 0.19
N PHE A 95 -43.60 29.43 -0.34
CA PHE A 95 -44.70 30.38 -0.25
C PHE A 95 -45.98 29.84 -0.92
N ALA A 96 -45.83 29.16 -2.07
CA ALA A 96 -46.92 28.52 -2.78
C ALA A 96 -47.59 27.40 -1.97
N ARG A 97 -46.82 26.70 -1.13
CA ARG A 97 -47.30 25.65 -0.21
C ARG A 97 -48.04 26.20 1.02
N GLY A 98 -48.06 27.52 1.22
CA GLY A 98 -48.79 28.14 2.33
C GLY A 98 -48.15 27.93 3.70
N VAL A 99 -46.82 27.95 3.78
CA VAL A 99 -46.07 27.82 5.05
C VAL A 99 -46.26 29.04 5.95
N PHE A 100 -46.29 28.83 7.26
CA PHE A 100 -46.46 29.90 8.26
C PHE A 100 -45.14 30.53 8.72
N ALA A 101 -44.06 29.77 8.58
CA ALA A 101 -42.71 30.19 8.89
C ALA A 101 -41.74 29.30 8.11
N MET A 102 -40.54 29.81 7.92
CA MET A 102 -39.45 29.09 7.27
C MET A 102 -38.30 28.91 8.24
N LEU A 103 -37.63 27.77 8.15
CA LEU A 103 -36.45 27.48 8.94
C LEU A 103 -35.39 26.86 8.03
N GLY A 104 -34.17 27.38 8.04
CA GLY A 104 -33.23 26.89 7.05
C GLY A 104 -31.82 27.37 7.19
N ALA A 105 -30.95 26.59 6.58
CA ALA A 105 -29.52 26.69 6.60
C ALA A 105 -29.07 27.16 5.22
N VAL A 106 -28.73 28.45 5.09
CA VAL A 106 -28.36 29.07 3.80
C VAL A 106 -26.92 29.58 3.87
N THR A 107 -26.20 29.48 2.77
CA THR A 107 -24.85 30.02 2.66
C THR A 107 -24.86 31.56 2.74
N PRO A 108 -23.81 32.19 3.31
CA PRO A 108 -23.70 33.64 3.35
C PRO A 108 -23.88 34.33 1.99
N GLU A 109 -23.40 33.70 0.91
CA GLU A 109 -23.39 34.26 -0.45
C GLU A 109 -24.80 34.46 -1.04
N SER A 110 -25.76 33.62 -0.65
CA SER A 110 -27.15 33.72 -1.11
C SER A 110 -28.11 34.20 -0.01
N PHE A 111 -27.59 34.56 1.17
CA PHE A 111 -28.40 35.03 2.29
C PHE A 111 -29.13 36.34 1.96
N ASP A 112 -28.50 37.28 1.25
CA ASP A 112 -29.11 38.55 0.87
C ASP A 112 -30.38 38.36 0.03
N THR A 113 -30.39 37.32 -0.81
CA THR A 113 -31.59 36.96 -1.60
C THR A 113 -32.70 36.50 -0.66
N LEU A 114 -32.40 35.61 0.27
CA LEU A 114 -33.40 35.13 1.22
C LEU A 114 -33.91 36.25 2.14
N HIS A 115 -33.00 37.09 2.65
CA HIS A 115 -33.32 38.24 3.50
C HIS A 115 -34.23 39.24 2.79
N SER A 116 -33.96 39.52 1.52
CA SER A 116 -34.81 40.38 0.68
C SER A 116 -36.23 39.81 0.51
N TYR A 117 -36.37 38.52 0.19
CA TYR A 117 -37.68 37.87 0.04
C TYR A 117 -38.45 37.81 1.37
N THR A 118 -37.81 37.39 2.45
CA THR A 118 -38.45 37.27 3.77
C THR A 118 -38.96 38.61 4.27
N ASN A 119 -38.20 39.70 4.09
CA ASN A 119 -38.65 41.04 4.47
C ASN A 119 -39.71 41.61 3.53
N THR A 120 -39.63 41.36 2.23
CA THR A 120 -40.64 41.84 1.26
C THR A 120 -42.01 41.19 1.47
N PHE A 121 -42.04 39.87 1.69
CA PHE A 121 -43.27 39.11 1.90
C PHE A 121 -43.67 39.00 3.39
N GLN A 122 -42.89 39.59 4.29
CA GLN A 122 -43.05 39.50 5.75
C GLN A 122 -43.09 38.05 6.26
N MET A 123 -42.34 37.13 5.63
CA MET A 123 -42.28 35.74 6.05
C MET A 123 -41.28 35.58 7.21
N PRO A 124 -41.70 35.07 8.39
CA PRO A 124 -40.79 34.79 9.48
C PRO A 124 -39.78 33.71 9.09
N PHE A 125 -38.49 34.00 9.27
CA PHE A 125 -37.41 33.07 8.98
C PHE A 125 -36.47 32.92 10.16
N VAL A 126 -36.27 31.68 10.62
CA VAL A 126 -35.32 31.34 11.67
C VAL A 126 -34.20 30.52 11.07
N THR A 127 -32.96 30.93 11.30
CA THR A 127 -31.80 30.24 10.74
C THR A 127 -30.76 29.96 11.82
N PRO A 128 -30.16 28.75 11.81
CA PRO A 128 -29.11 28.38 12.74
C PRO A 128 -27.81 29.15 12.49
N TRP A 129 -27.58 29.66 11.28
CA TRP A 129 -26.37 30.40 10.92
C TRP A 129 -26.62 31.41 9.79
N PHE A 130 -26.10 32.62 9.93
CA PHE A 130 -25.87 33.58 8.85
C PHE A 130 -24.81 34.61 9.30
N PRO A 131 -24.35 35.53 8.43
CA PRO A 131 -23.32 36.49 8.77
C PRO A 131 -23.57 37.23 10.08
N GLU A 132 -22.50 37.43 10.85
CA GLU A 132 -22.51 38.06 12.18
C GLU A 132 -23.06 39.51 12.14
N LYS A 133 -23.10 40.13 10.96
CA LYS A 133 -23.75 41.42 10.71
C LYS A 133 -24.57 41.37 9.42
N VAL A 134 -25.86 41.65 9.55
CA VAL A 134 -26.77 41.88 8.42
C VAL A 134 -27.13 43.35 8.42
N ILE A 135 -27.14 43.96 7.24
CA ILE A 135 -27.54 45.37 7.11
C ILE A 135 -29.05 45.40 7.35
N PRO A 136 -29.55 46.08 8.39
CA PRO A 136 -30.99 46.18 8.60
C PRO A 136 -31.63 46.90 7.41
N PRO A 137 -32.89 46.57 7.07
CA PRO A 137 -33.59 47.23 5.97
C PRO A 137 -33.67 48.73 6.23
N SER A 138 -33.26 49.54 5.25
CA SER A 138 -33.24 51.02 5.29
C SER A 138 -34.59 51.66 5.61
N SER A 139 -35.66 50.87 5.51
CA SER A 139 -37.06 51.25 5.64
C SER A 139 -37.53 51.40 7.10
N GLY A 140 -36.73 51.00 8.09
CA GLY A 140 -37.13 51.02 9.51
C GLY A 140 -38.20 49.99 9.89
N LEU A 141 -38.49 49.02 9.02
CA LEU A 141 -39.39 47.90 9.29
C LEU A 141 -38.70 46.82 10.14
N ILE A 142 -39.50 46.04 10.86
CA ILE A 142 -39.04 44.90 11.66
C ILE A 142 -38.38 43.87 10.73
N ASP A 143 -37.17 43.44 11.08
CA ASP A 143 -36.53 42.31 10.38
C ASP A 143 -37.28 41.01 10.68
N HIS A 144 -37.70 40.32 9.62
CA HIS A 144 -38.41 39.06 9.68
C HIS A 144 -37.48 37.85 9.75
N ALA A 145 -36.17 38.05 9.54
CA ALA A 145 -35.14 37.04 9.75
C ALA A 145 -34.54 37.13 11.17
N VAL A 146 -34.32 35.98 11.81
CA VAL A 146 -33.73 35.88 13.16
C VAL A 146 -32.58 34.87 13.16
N SER A 147 -31.43 35.26 13.74
CA SER A 147 -30.24 34.40 13.86
C SER A 147 -30.22 33.68 15.18
N MET A 148 -30.06 32.35 15.16
CA MET A 148 -29.76 31.61 16.38
C MET A 148 -28.30 31.73 16.81
N ARG A 149 -27.39 31.99 15.86
CA ARG A 149 -25.96 32.15 16.13
C ARG A 149 -25.72 33.51 16.79
N PRO A 150 -25.15 33.55 18.00
CA PRO A 150 -24.83 34.81 18.66
C PRO A 150 -23.63 35.50 18.02
N ASP A 151 -23.52 36.82 18.23
CA ASP A 151 -22.36 37.63 17.90
C ASP A 151 -21.31 37.52 19.01
N TYR A 152 -20.15 36.91 18.73
CA TYR A 152 -19.16 36.57 19.75
C TYR A 152 -17.73 37.01 19.41
N HIS A 153 -17.53 37.87 18.41
CA HIS A 153 -16.21 38.45 18.11
C HIS A 153 -15.53 39.10 19.34
N ARG A 154 -16.31 39.69 20.26
CA ARG A 154 -15.79 40.25 21.52
C ARG A 154 -15.16 39.19 22.43
N ALA A 155 -15.70 37.98 22.45
CA ALA A 155 -15.12 36.86 23.20
C ALA A 155 -13.73 36.49 22.68
N ILE A 156 -13.51 36.61 21.36
CA ILE A 156 -12.21 36.39 20.74
C ILE A 156 -11.22 37.45 21.21
N VAL A 157 -11.61 38.73 21.17
CA VAL A 157 -10.78 39.85 21.64
C VAL A 157 -10.40 39.67 23.12
N ASP A 158 -11.38 39.41 23.99
CA ASP A 158 -11.14 39.23 25.43
C ASP A 158 -10.22 38.04 25.72
N THR A 159 -10.34 36.95 24.95
CA THR A 159 -9.50 35.76 25.09
C THR A 159 -8.05 36.03 24.66
N ILE A 160 -7.85 36.79 23.57
CA ILE A 160 -6.51 37.21 23.11
C ILE A 160 -5.85 38.11 24.15
N ILE A 161 -6.61 39.03 24.73
CA ILE A 161 -6.16 39.91 25.81
C ILE A 161 -5.80 39.09 27.06
N TYR A 162 -6.63 38.12 27.43
CA TYR A 162 -6.38 37.22 28.57
C TYR A 162 -5.06 36.46 28.43
N TYR A 163 -4.76 35.92 27.24
CA TYR A 163 -3.48 35.25 27.00
C TYR A 163 -2.30 36.21 26.77
N GLY A 164 -2.53 37.52 26.76
CA GLY A 164 -1.49 38.53 26.57
C GLY A 164 -0.81 38.47 25.20
N TRP A 165 -1.51 38.03 24.16
CA TRP A 165 -0.96 37.95 22.80
C TRP A 165 -0.81 39.36 22.22
N LYS A 166 0.41 39.73 21.83
CA LYS A 166 0.68 41.05 21.21
C LYS A 166 0.57 41.02 19.68
N ASP A 167 1.04 39.92 19.09
CA ASP A 167 1.10 39.72 17.64
C ASP A 167 0.33 38.46 17.28
N ILE A 168 -0.64 38.57 16.38
CA ILE A 168 -1.48 37.45 15.94
C ILE A 168 -1.46 37.30 14.41
N ILE A 169 -1.48 36.05 13.97
CA ILE A 169 -1.59 35.66 12.57
C ILE A 169 -3.02 35.16 12.35
N TYR A 170 -3.74 35.74 11.41
CA TYR A 170 -5.13 35.40 11.12
C TYR A 170 -5.25 34.59 9.83
N MET A 171 -5.73 33.36 9.94
CA MET A 171 -5.92 32.45 8.82
C MET A 171 -7.41 32.14 8.67
N TYR A 172 -7.98 32.30 7.47
CA TYR A 172 -9.41 32.11 7.25
C TYR A 172 -9.75 31.42 5.94
N ASP A 173 -10.84 30.65 5.88
CA ASP A 173 -11.27 29.94 4.65
C ASP A 173 -12.46 30.57 3.92
N SER A 174 -13.37 31.18 4.67
CA SER A 174 -14.71 31.55 4.20
C SER A 174 -14.97 33.05 4.27
N HIS A 175 -16.02 33.50 3.56
CA HIS A 175 -16.50 34.89 3.62
C HIS A 175 -16.91 35.30 5.05
N ASP A 176 -17.43 34.37 5.86
CA ASP A 176 -17.73 34.60 7.29
C ASP A 176 -16.47 34.98 8.08
N GLY A 177 -15.35 34.29 7.84
CA GLY A 177 -14.08 34.59 8.47
C GLY A 177 -13.52 35.97 8.09
N LEU A 178 -13.81 36.47 6.88
CA LEU A 178 -13.46 37.83 6.47
C LEU A 178 -14.30 38.90 7.18
N LEU A 179 -15.61 38.66 7.31
CA LEU A 179 -16.50 39.58 8.03
C LEU A 179 -16.12 39.68 9.51
N ARG A 180 -15.79 38.55 10.14
CA ARG A 180 -15.28 38.52 11.51
C ARG A 180 -13.96 39.27 11.65
N LEU A 181 -13.05 39.13 10.68
CA LEU A 181 -11.81 39.92 10.65
C LEU A 181 -12.09 41.42 10.60
N GLN A 182 -13.05 41.85 9.78
CA GLN A 182 -13.47 43.26 9.71
C GLN A 182 -14.04 43.73 11.06
N GLN A 183 -14.82 42.90 11.75
CA GLN A 183 -15.32 43.20 13.10
C GLN A 183 -14.19 43.30 14.12
N LEU A 184 -13.19 42.41 14.06
CA LEU A 184 -12.00 42.50 14.90
C LEU A 184 -11.30 43.85 14.68
N TYR A 185 -11.08 44.28 13.43
CA TYR A 185 -10.53 45.61 13.14
C TYR A 185 -11.39 46.76 13.65
N GLN A 186 -12.72 46.69 13.51
CA GLN A 186 -13.64 47.71 14.01
C GLN A 186 -13.65 47.80 15.55
N SER A 187 -13.47 46.67 16.23
CA SER A 187 -13.38 46.62 17.70
C SER A 187 -12.05 47.17 18.24
N MET A 188 -11.01 47.20 17.42
CA MET A 188 -9.70 47.76 17.77
C MET A 188 -9.69 49.29 17.57
N GLN A 189 -9.63 50.05 18.65
CA GLN A 189 -9.52 51.52 18.57
C GLN A 189 -8.12 51.94 18.07
N PRO A 190 -8.01 52.82 17.07
CA PRO A 190 -6.72 53.33 16.61
C PRO A 190 -6.01 54.09 17.75
N GLY A 191 -4.82 53.63 18.14
CA GLY A 191 -3.96 54.24 19.18
C GLY A 191 -4.00 53.60 20.57
N ARG A 192 -4.93 52.67 20.84
CA ARG A 192 -5.03 51.88 22.09
C ARG A 192 -5.23 50.39 21.82
N THR A 193 -4.54 49.84 20.82
CA THR A 193 -4.71 48.43 20.43
C THR A 193 -3.99 47.51 21.40
N ALA A 194 -4.72 46.57 22.03
CA ALA A 194 -4.14 45.57 22.93
C ALA A 194 -3.23 44.57 22.19
N PHE A 195 -3.49 44.34 20.91
CA PHE A 195 -2.71 43.47 20.03
C PHE A 195 -2.76 43.98 18.58
N ARG A 196 -1.85 43.50 17.72
CA ARG A 196 -1.85 43.74 16.28
C ARG A 196 -2.00 42.45 15.50
N ILE A 197 -2.71 42.52 14.38
CA ILE A 197 -2.79 41.44 13.39
C ILE A 197 -1.60 41.63 12.45
N SER A 198 -0.58 40.78 12.59
CA SER A 198 0.67 40.92 11.83
C SER A 198 0.54 40.39 10.40
N LEU A 199 -0.23 39.33 10.20
CA LEU A 199 -0.35 38.66 8.91
C LEU A 199 -1.75 38.07 8.75
N VAL A 200 -2.30 38.20 7.54
CA VAL A 200 -3.62 37.69 7.17
C VAL A 200 -3.47 36.80 5.95
N LYS A 201 -3.98 35.56 6.02
CA LYS A 201 -3.91 34.61 4.90
C LYS A 201 -5.26 33.91 4.70
N ARG A 202 -5.81 34.01 3.50
CA ARG A 202 -6.92 33.16 3.05
C ARG A 202 -6.37 31.77 2.71
N ILE A 203 -7.04 30.72 3.18
CA ILE A 203 -6.67 29.31 3.00
C ILE A 203 -7.84 28.53 2.41
N ASN A 204 -7.61 27.73 1.37
CA ASN A 204 -8.66 26.87 0.82
C ASN A 204 -8.54 25.43 1.30
N ASN A 205 -7.30 24.95 1.47
CA ASN A 205 -6.97 23.55 1.81
C ASN A 205 -5.90 23.48 2.91
N ALA A 206 -5.80 22.33 3.57
CA ALA A 206 -4.79 22.09 4.60
C ALA A 206 -3.35 22.21 4.08
N SER A 207 -3.08 21.72 2.86
CA SER A 207 -1.77 21.83 2.23
C SER A 207 -1.30 23.27 2.05
N GLU A 208 -2.18 24.17 1.60
CA GLU A 208 -1.87 25.60 1.43
C GLU A 208 -1.59 26.27 2.77
N ALA A 209 -2.38 25.92 3.80
CA ALA A 209 -2.13 26.38 5.16
C ALA A 209 -0.73 25.95 5.62
N LEU A 210 -0.35 24.68 5.43
CA LEU A 210 0.97 24.18 5.86
C LEU A 210 2.13 24.79 5.08
N GLU A 211 1.97 25.03 3.78
CA GLU A 211 2.98 25.73 2.99
C GLU A 211 3.25 27.12 3.56
N PHE A 212 2.17 27.85 3.89
CA PHE A 212 2.27 29.13 4.57
C PHE A 212 2.92 29.03 5.97
N LEU A 213 2.63 27.97 6.74
CA LEU A 213 3.32 27.77 8.02
C LEU A 213 4.81 27.45 7.84
N LEU A 214 5.18 26.75 6.77
CA LEU A 214 6.57 26.45 6.44
C LEU A 214 7.33 27.73 6.04
N THR A 215 6.71 28.65 5.30
CA THR A 215 7.35 29.95 4.99
C THR A 215 7.56 30.78 6.26
N LEU A 216 6.64 30.71 7.23
CA LEU A 216 6.83 31.33 8.54
C LEU A 216 8.00 30.72 9.33
N GLU A 217 8.15 29.39 9.31
CA GLU A 217 9.30 28.70 9.96
C GLU A 217 10.63 29.03 9.29
N GLN A 218 10.65 29.23 7.96
CA GLN A 218 11.85 29.64 7.25
C GLN A 218 12.31 31.04 7.68
N HIS A 219 11.36 31.93 7.98
CA HIS A 219 11.69 33.29 8.39
C HIS A 219 12.06 33.38 9.87
N ASP A 220 11.29 32.74 10.74
CA ASP A 220 11.53 32.72 12.19
C ASP A 220 11.15 31.35 12.77
N ARG A 221 12.15 30.53 13.09
CA ARG A 221 11.96 29.16 13.59
C ARG A 221 11.63 29.11 15.09
N TRP A 222 12.23 29.98 15.90
CA TRP A 222 12.12 29.92 17.37
C TRP A 222 11.06 30.85 17.95
N GLY A 223 10.57 31.81 17.16
CA GLY A 223 9.48 32.69 17.57
C GLY A 223 8.21 31.92 17.92
N ASN A 224 7.49 32.44 18.92
CA ASN A 224 6.17 31.95 19.29
C ASN A 224 5.15 32.43 18.24
N LYS A 225 4.52 31.50 17.51
CA LYS A 225 3.47 31.82 16.55
C LYS A 225 2.11 31.69 17.23
N ARG A 226 1.35 32.79 17.23
CA ARG A 226 -0.03 32.85 17.72
C ARG A 226 -0.95 32.92 16.52
N ILE A 227 -1.69 31.85 16.27
CA ILE A 227 -2.49 31.70 15.06
C ILE A 227 -3.96 31.66 15.44
N VAL A 228 -4.71 32.64 14.96
CA VAL A 228 -6.17 32.60 14.97
C VAL A 228 -6.63 31.92 13.69
N LEU A 229 -7.26 30.75 13.84
CA LEU A 229 -7.69 29.90 12.75
C LEU A 229 -9.22 29.96 12.63
N ASP A 230 -9.69 30.62 11.57
CA ASP A 230 -11.10 30.79 11.22
C ASP A 230 -11.48 29.96 10.01
N CYS A 231 -11.62 28.66 10.24
CA CYS A 231 -12.03 27.76 9.18
C CYS A 231 -13.10 26.77 9.65
N ASN A 232 -13.73 26.11 8.68
CA ASN A 232 -14.69 25.07 8.97
C ASN A 232 -14.04 23.94 9.77
N ALA A 233 -14.83 23.23 10.58
CA ALA A 233 -14.37 22.20 11.48
C ALA A 233 -13.51 21.11 10.82
N LYS A 234 -13.90 20.70 9.61
CA LYS A 234 -13.17 19.71 8.81
C LYS A 234 -11.77 20.21 8.43
N ASN A 235 -11.66 21.46 7.98
CA ASN A 235 -10.40 22.08 7.58
C ASN A 235 -9.51 22.37 8.80
N ALA A 236 -10.09 22.82 9.92
CA ALA A 236 -9.35 23.06 11.15
C ALA A 236 -8.67 21.77 11.64
N LYS A 237 -9.42 20.66 11.65
CA LYS A 237 -8.91 19.34 12.03
C LYS A 237 -7.77 18.87 11.12
N SER A 238 -7.95 18.93 9.80
CA SER A 238 -6.90 18.50 8.87
C SER A 238 -5.63 19.35 8.99
N ILE A 239 -5.74 20.68 9.13
CA ILE A 239 -4.60 21.57 9.32
C ILE A 239 -3.82 21.21 10.59
N LEU A 240 -4.51 20.99 11.70
CA LEU A 240 -3.86 20.66 12.98
C LEU A 240 -3.20 19.28 12.95
N VAL A 241 -3.88 18.26 12.42
CA VAL A 241 -3.32 16.90 12.31
C VAL A 241 -2.10 16.90 11.40
N GLU A 242 -2.21 17.50 10.22
CA GLU A 242 -1.09 17.54 9.26
C GLU A 242 0.06 18.40 9.78
N HIS A 243 -0.21 19.48 10.53
CA HIS A 243 0.85 20.23 11.22
C HIS A 243 1.65 19.30 12.11
N VAL A 244 0.98 18.60 13.03
CA VAL A 244 1.64 17.77 14.04
C VAL A 244 2.44 16.64 13.39
N ARG A 245 1.93 16.10 12.28
CA ARG A 245 2.62 15.05 11.49
C ARG A 245 3.86 15.56 10.77
N LYS A 246 3.90 16.83 10.34
CA LYS A 246 5.08 17.42 9.69
C LYS A 246 6.17 17.79 10.71
N VAL A 247 7.29 17.05 10.66
CA VAL A 247 8.45 17.24 11.55
C VAL A 247 9.11 18.61 11.40
N GLN A 248 8.93 19.28 10.25
CA GLN A 248 9.51 20.59 9.96
C GLN A 248 8.85 21.73 10.76
N LEU A 249 7.61 21.55 11.21
CA LEU A 249 6.88 22.55 11.99
C LEU A 249 7.12 22.35 13.48
N GLY A 250 7.37 23.44 14.20
CA GLY A 250 7.57 23.39 15.65
C GLY A 250 6.26 23.13 16.38
N ARG A 251 6.19 22.12 17.26
CA ARG A 251 4.95 21.82 17.99
C ARG A 251 4.73 22.72 19.23
N ARG A 252 5.83 23.10 19.90
CA ARG A 252 5.80 23.89 21.14
C ARG A 252 5.74 25.40 20.93
N THR A 253 6.16 25.87 19.76
CA THR A 253 6.20 27.29 19.41
C THR A 253 4.85 27.81 18.93
N TYR A 254 3.89 26.93 18.66
CA TYR A 254 2.58 27.29 18.14
C TYR A 254 1.52 27.26 19.23
N HIS A 255 0.63 28.23 19.16
CA HIS A 255 -0.63 28.20 19.90
C HIS A 255 -1.74 28.60 18.92
N TYR A 256 -2.65 27.66 18.67
CA TYR A 256 -3.82 27.85 17.84
C TYR A 256 -5.01 28.32 18.66
N MET A 257 -5.69 29.35 18.18
CA MET A 257 -6.99 29.77 18.68
C MET A 257 -8.01 29.56 17.57
N LEU A 258 -8.95 28.66 17.80
CA LEU A 258 -10.07 28.39 16.89
C LEU A 258 -11.15 29.45 17.13
N SER A 259 -11.33 30.34 16.17
CA SER A 259 -12.36 31.39 16.28
C SER A 259 -13.77 30.84 16.07
N GLY A 260 -13.94 29.75 15.33
CA GLY A 260 -15.24 29.10 15.16
C GLY A 260 -15.70 28.31 16.41
N LEU A 261 -17.02 28.03 16.49
CA LEU A 261 -17.60 27.10 17.49
C LEU A 261 -17.30 25.62 17.14
N VAL A 262 -16.05 25.34 16.77
CA VAL A 262 -15.59 24.04 16.27
C VAL A 262 -15.31 23.05 17.40
N MET A 263 -15.10 23.54 18.63
CA MET A 263 -14.77 22.69 19.79
C MET A 263 -15.95 21.84 20.27
N ASP A 264 -17.17 22.09 19.76
CA ASP A 264 -18.35 21.26 20.02
C ASP A 264 -18.43 20.03 19.08
N ASP A 265 -17.72 20.05 17.96
CA ASP A 265 -17.67 18.89 17.06
C ASP A 265 -16.87 17.73 17.67
N HIS A 266 -17.01 16.53 17.11
CA HIS A 266 -16.25 15.37 17.59
C HIS A 266 -14.75 15.53 17.31
N TRP A 267 -13.96 15.88 18.32
CA TRP A 267 -12.51 15.76 18.29
C TRP A 267 -12.19 14.35 18.77
N GLU A 268 -11.76 13.48 17.86
CA GLU A 268 -11.46 12.08 18.17
C GLU A 268 -10.44 12.06 19.33
N ASN A 269 -10.87 11.61 20.51
CA ASN A 269 -10.02 11.47 21.69
C ASN A 269 -8.86 10.46 21.45
N GLU A 270 -8.94 9.69 20.36
CA GLU A 270 -7.95 8.71 19.92
C GLU A 270 -6.75 9.35 19.20
N VAL A 271 -6.90 10.57 18.68
CA VAL A 271 -5.84 11.27 17.94
C VAL A 271 -4.98 12.04 18.95
N THR A 272 -3.99 11.32 19.50
CA THR A 272 -2.97 11.87 20.43
C THR A 272 -2.27 13.12 19.88
N GLU A 273 -2.27 13.30 18.54
CA GLU A 273 -1.71 14.44 17.85
C GLU A 273 -2.37 15.77 18.27
N TYR A 274 -3.65 15.79 18.61
CA TYR A 274 -4.33 17.02 19.05
C TYR A 274 -3.82 17.55 20.40
N GLY A 275 -3.21 16.69 21.23
CA GLY A 275 -2.51 17.14 22.42
C GLY A 275 -1.18 17.82 22.10
N ALA A 276 -0.54 17.56 20.96
CA ALA A 276 0.85 17.95 20.74
C ALA A 276 1.09 19.48 20.63
N VAL A 277 0.04 20.28 20.46
CA VAL A 277 0.08 21.75 20.30
C VAL A 277 -1.01 22.36 21.19
N ASN A 278 -0.76 23.56 21.73
CA ASN A 278 -1.77 24.27 22.51
C ASN A 278 -2.88 24.76 21.58
N ILE A 279 -4.11 24.31 21.85
CA ILE A 279 -5.30 24.68 21.09
C ILE A 279 -6.32 25.26 22.06
N THR A 280 -6.74 26.49 21.79
CA THR A 280 -7.85 27.16 22.48
C THR A 280 -9.02 27.33 21.53
N GLY A 281 -10.24 27.26 22.06
CA GLY A 281 -11.42 27.50 21.24
C GLY A 281 -12.68 27.66 22.07
N PHE A 282 -13.79 27.84 21.38
CA PHE A 282 -15.08 28.16 21.99
C PHE A 282 -16.07 27.03 21.85
N ARG A 283 -16.84 26.81 22.91
CA ARG A 283 -17.97 25.89 22.97
C ARG A 283 -19.21 26.61 23.42
N ILE A 284 -20.31 26.39 22.71
CA ILE A 284 -21.62 26.90 23.11
C ILE A 284 -22.46 25.83 23.81
N VAL A 285 -22.19 24.55 23.54
CA VAL A 285 -22.94 23.44 24.14
C VAL A 285 -22.24 22.95 25.40
N ASP A 286 -22.95 22.97 26.53
CA ASP A 286 -22.47 22.40 27.78
C ASP A 286 -23.01 20.98 27.98
N HIS A 287 -22.16 19.98 27.75
CA HIS A 287 -22.50 18.56 27.91
C HIS A 287 -22.78 18.13 29.35
N SER A 288 -22.44 18.96 30.35
CA SER A 288 -22.75 18.66 31.75
C SER A 288 -24.24 18.85 32.07
N ARG A 289 -24.95 19.70 31.30
CA ARG A 289 -26.36 20.02 31.54
C ARG A 289 -27.26 18.81 31.29
N LYS A 290 -28.24 18.60 32.17
CA LYS A 290 -29.18 17.48 32.08
C LYS A 290 -29.96 17.48 30.77
N ILE A 291 -30.46 18.65 30.33
CA ILE A 291 -31.22 18.77 29.08
C ILE A 291 -30.43 18.29 27.85
N VAL A 292 -29.12 18.55 27.82
CA VAL A 292 -28.23 18.10 26.75
C VAL A 292 -28.02 16.60 26.84
N ARG A 293 -27.77 16.05 28.04
CA ARG A 293 -27.61 14.59 28.22
C ARG A 293 -28.85 13.81 27.81
N ASP A 294 -30.04 14.26 28.24
CA ASP A 294 -31.32 13.62 27.90
C ASP A 294 -31.59 13.68 26.39
N PHE A 295 -31.30 14.82 25.75
CA PHE A 295 -31.38 14.98 24.30
C PHE A 295 -30.43 14.02 23.56
N MET A 296 -29.17 13.93 24.00
CA MET A 296 -28.15 13.08 23.37
C MET A 296 -28.51 11.59 23.48
N GLU A 297 -29.05 11.16 24.61
CA GLU A 297 -29.55 9.80 24.79
C GLU A 297 -30.76 9.53 23.88
N GLY A 298 -31.69 10.48 23.79
CA GLY A 298 -32.85 10.39 22.89
C GLY A 298 -32.46 10.32 21.41
N LEU A 299 -31.49 11.13 20.99
CA LEU A 299 -30.99 11.14 19.62
C LEU A 299 -30.28 9.82 19.27
N ARG A 300 -29.49 9.28 20.20
CA ARG A 300 -28.80 7.98 20.04
C ARG A 300 -29.76 6.81 19.86
N ARG A 301 -30.96 6.87 20.46
CA ARG A 301 -32.00 5.85 20.27
C ARG A 301 -32.63 5.91 18.86
N MET A 302 -32.70 7.09 18.26
CA MET A 302 -33.28 7.27 16.91
C MET A 302 -32.26 6.97 15.80
N ASP A 303 -31.01 7.40 15.95
CA ASP A 303 -29.95 7.16 14.98
C ASP A 303 -28.77 6.38 15.62
N PRO A 304 -28.67 5.07 15.38
CA PRO A 304 -27.57 4.24 15.89
C PRO A 304 -26.19 4.67 15.37
N ARG A 305 -26.11 5.44 14.28
CA ARG A 305 -24.85 5.93 13.70
C ARG A 305 -24.28 7.14 14.46
N PHE A 306 -25.05 7.72 15.38
CA PHE A 306 -24.65 8.89 16.14
C PHE A 306 -23.47 8.61 17.08
N LYS A 307 -22.35 9.29 16.86
CA LYS A 307 -21.07 9.09 17.58
C LYS A 307 -20.94 9.85 18.91
N GLY A 308 -22.05 10.28 19.51
CA GLY A 308 -22.09 10.74 20.90
C GLY A 308 -21.67 12.19 21.20
N THR A 309 -21.32 13.00 20.21
CA THR A 309 -21.12 14.47 20.35
C THR A 309 -21.94 15.21 19.29
N ILE A 310 -22.44 16.41 19.60
CA ILE A 310 -23.28 17.22 18.72
C ILE A 310 -22.56 18.50 18.31
N SER A 311 -22.56 18.81 17.01
CA SER A 311 -22.04 20.07 16.48
C SER A 311 -22.82 21.28 17.00
N ALA A 312 -22.14 22.42 17.18
CA ALA A 312 -22.78 23.68 17.50
C ALA A 312 -23.89 24.05 16.49
N LYS A 313 -23.65 23.84 15.18
CA LYS A 313 -24.64 24.13 14.11
C LYS A 313 -25.92 23.29 14.29
N THR A 314 -25.76 22.04 14.67
CA THR A 314 -26.87 21.10 14.88
C THR A 314 -27.65 21.44 16.15
N ALA A 315 -26.96 21.82 17.23
CA ALA A 315 -27.59 22.29 18.46
C ALA A 315 -28.40 23.59 18.24
N LEU A 316 -27.84 24.55 17.49
CA LEU A 316 -28.53 25.79 17.09
C LEU A 316 -29.78 25.51 16.24
N MET A 317 -29.76 24.46 15.41
CA MET A 317 -30.93 24.08 14.62
C MET A 317 -32.06 23.53 15.49
N TYR A 318 -31.72 22.65 16.45
CA TYR A 318 -32.70 22.15 17.41
C TYR A 318 -33.34 23.29 18.21
N ASP A 319 -32.52 24.22 18.70
CA ASP A 319 -32.98 25.40 19.43
C ASP A 319 -33.83 26.33 18.54
N GLY A 320 -33.50 26.47 17.26
CA GLY A 320 -34.31 27.24 16.30
C GLY A 320 -35.71 26.67 16.10
N VAL A 321 -35.84 25.33 16.08
CA VAL A 321 -37.15 24.66 16.03
C VAL A 321 -37.93 24.93 17.33
N GLN A 322 -37.28 24.89 18.50
CA GLN A 322 -37.93 25.19 19.77
C GLN A 322 -38.43 26.63 19.87
N VAL A 323 -37.64 27.61 19.39
CA VAL A 323 -38.04 29.02 19.31
C VAL A 323 -39.28 29.18 18.43
N LEU A 324 -39.28 28.54 17.26
CA LEU A 324 -40.43 28.59 16.36
C LEU A 324 -41.67 27.95 16.99
N MET A 325 -41.52 26.80 17.66
CA MET A 325 -42.59 26.11 18.38
C MET A 325 -43.19 26.98 19.48
N ASP A 326 -42.38 27.63 20.30
CA ASP A 326 -42.85 28.53 21.37
C ASP A 326 -43.61 29.72 20.78
N ALA A 327 -43.08 30.35 19.73
CA ALA A 327 -43.75 31.45 19.05
C ALA A 327 -45.12 31.05 18.47
N LEU A 328 -45.20 29.92 17.77
CA LEU A 328 -46.46 29.38 17.23
C LEU A 328 -47.44 28.99 18.34
N SER A 329 -46.96 28.38 19.44
CA SER A 329 -47.77 28.00 20.61
C SER A 329 -48.34 29.21 21.34
N ARG A 330 -47.58 30.31 21.44
CA ARG A 330 -48.06 31.58 22.00
C ARG A 330 -49.06 32.25 21.07
N LEU A 331 -48.84 32.20 19.76
CA LEU A 331 -49.79 32.74 18.79
C LEU A 331 -51.12 31.98 18.83
N TRP A 332 -51.06 30.64 18.88
CA TRP A 332 -52.22 29.76 19.00
C TRP A 332 -53.05 30.09 20.23
N ARG A 333 -52.40 30.27 21.39
CA ARG A 333 -53.07 30.68 22.64
C ARG A 333 -53.76 32.03 22.55
N LYS A 334 -53.17 32.99 21.83
CA LYS A 334 -53.72 34.35 21.68
C LYS A 334 -54.85 34.42 20.64
N LYS A 335 -54.71 33.73 19.51
CA LYS A 335 -55.65 33.74 18.39
C LYS A 335 -55.72 32.35 17.72
N PRO A 336 -56.53 31.42 18.26
CA PRO A 336 -56.70 30.10 17.64
C PRO A 336 -57.33 30.18 16.24
N ASP A 337 -58.19 31.18 16.00
CA ASP A 337 -58.88 31.36 14.71
C ASP A 337 -57.97 31.81 13.56
N ALA A 338 -56.77 32.33 13.88
CA ALA A 338 -55.77 32.73 12.89
C ALA A 338 -55.31 31.54 12.03
N PHE A 339 -55.20 30.36 12.65
CA PHE A 339 -54.81 29.13 11.96
C PHE A 339 -55.99 28.45 11.28
N ARG A 340 -57.18 28.51 11.91
CA ARG A 340 -58.42 27.92 11.38
C ARG A 340 -58.89 28.51 10.06
N ASN A 341 -58.81 29.84 9.92
CA ASN A 341 -59.21 30.51 8.69
C ASN A 341 -58.26 30.18 7.54
N ALA A 342 -56.96 30.06 7.79
CA ALA A 342 -55.99 29.61 6.77
C ALA A 342 -56.19 28.13 6.39
N LEU A 343 -56.43 27.25 7.37
CA LEU A 343 -56.60 25.81 7.15
C LEU A 343 -57.92 25.46 6.46
N ARG A 344 -59.04 26.11 6.83
CA ARG A 344 -60.34 25.95 6.16
C ARG A 344 -60.31 26.45 4.72
N ARG A 345 -59.56 27.53 4.45
CA ARG A 345 -59.36 28.06 3.08
C ARG A 345 -58.53 27.10 2.21
N ALA A 346 -57.54 26.41 2.79
CA ALA A 346 -56.76 25.38 2.08
C ALA A 346 -57.53 24.07 1.84
N ALA A 347 -58.38 23.64 2.78
CA ALA A 347 -59.17 22.41 2.67
C ALA A 347 -60.41 22.53 1.76
N ALA A 348 -60.91 23.74 1.51
CA ALA A 348 -62.14 23.98 0.77
C ALA A 348 -62.00 23.95 -0.77
N GLY A 349 -60.80 23.77 -1.33
CA GLY A 349 -60.59 23.63 -2.78
C GLY A 349 -61.10 24.79 -3.65
N GLN A 350 -61.54 25.91 -3.05
CA GLN A 350 -62.02 27.06 -3.79
C GLN A 350 -60.84 27.87 -4.31
N MET A 351 -60.54 27.65 -5.59
CA MET A 351 -59.44 28.22 -6.37
C MET A 351 -59.46 29.76 -6.49
N ASN A 352 -60.45 30.46 -5.92
CA ASN A 352 -60.64 31.90 -6.13
C ASN A 352 -60.46 32.80 -4.89
N THR A 353 -60.10 32.28 -3.70
CA THR A 353 -59.85 33.16 -2.51
C THR A 353 -58.73 32.75 -1.55
N THR A 354 -57.86 31.79 -1.89
CA THR A 354 -56.59 31.63 -1.18
C THR A 354 -55.52 32.51 -1.83
N LYS A 355 -55.20 33.67 -1.26
CA LYS A 355 -53.95 34.38 -1.60
C LYS A 355 -52.77 33.61 -1.01
N VAL A 356 -52.51 32.44 -1.59
CA VAL A 356 -51.19 31.84 -1.62
C VAL A 356 -50.22 32.95 -2.07
N ILE A 357 -49.12 33.14 -1.34
CA ILE A 357 -48.19 34.24 -1.63
C ILE A 357 -47.54 33.93 -2.98
N ASP A 358 -47.93 34.70 -4.00
CA ASP A 358 -47.32 34.66 -5.31
C ASP A 358 -46.11 35.58 -5.32
N CYS A 359 -44.94 35.01 -5.61
CA CYS A 359 -43.70 35.74 -5.75
C CYS A 359 -43.63 36.61 -7.00
N ASN A 360 -44.42 36.31 -8.02
CA ASN A 360 -44.39 37.04 -9.29
C ASN A 360 -45.76 37.64 -9.60
N PRO A 361 -46.22 38.63 -8.82
CA PRO A 361 -47.54 39.21 -8.99
C PRO A 361 -47.65 40.11 -10.24
N GLY A 362 -46.91 39.87 -11.33
CA GLY A 362 -46.99 40.66 -12.56
C GLY A 362 -46.96 42.18 -12.31
N LYS A 363 -48.06 42.88 -12.68
CA LYS A 363 -48.25 44.33 -12.45
C LYS A 363 -48.89 44.70 -11.10
N ASN A 364 -49.26 43.72 -10.27
CA ASN A 364 -49.94 43.94 -9.01
C ASN A 364 -48.93 44.13 -7.86
N TRP A 365 -49.35 44.87 -6.82
CA TRP A 365 -48.56 45.05 -5.60
C TRP A 365 -48.39 43.72 -4.83
N VAL A 366 -47.20 43.52 -4.25
CA VAL A 366 -46.90 42.35 -3.41
C VAL A 366 -47.76 42.38 -2.14
N VAL A 367 -48.49 41.31 -1.86
CA VAL A 367 -49.30 41.18 -0.64
C VAL A 367 -48.48 40.50 0.45
N PRO A 368 -48.17 41.18 1.57
CA PRO A 368 -47.44 40.58 2.67
C PRO A 368 -48.24 39.50 3.41
N PHE A 369 -47.54 38.64 4.15
CA PHE A 369 -48.17 37.60 4.94
C PHE A 369 -48.96 38.17 6.14
N GLU A 370 -50.27 37.87 6.22
CA GLU A 370 -51.22 38.41 7.22
C GLU A 370 -50.79 38.22 8.70
N HIS A 371 -49.96 37.21 8.98
CA HIS A 371 -49.54 36.85 10.34
C HIS A 371 -48.03 37.00 10.56
N GLY A 372 -47.28 37.39 9.53
CA GLY A 372 -45.82 37.46 9.54
C GLY A 372 -45.25 38.32 10.66
N ASP A 373 -45.63 39.60 10.69
CA ASP A 373 -45.21 40.56 11.71
C ASP A 373 -45.55 40.11 13.15
N LYS A 374 -46.72 39.48 13.35
CA LYS A 374 -47.11 38.96 14.67
C LYS A 374 -46.20 37.80 15.11
N ILE A 375 -45.87 36.89 14.20
CA ILE A 375 -45.00 35.74 14.47
C ILE A 375 -43.56 36.24 14.72
N SER A 376 -43.02 37.13 13.88
CA SER A 376 -41.69 37.69 14.06
C SER A 376 -41.53 38.42 15.40
N ARG A 377 -42.53 39.18 15.85
CA ARG A 377 -42.53 39.80 17.19
C ARG A 377 -42.59 38.79 18.32
N LEU A 378 -43.29 37.66 18.14
CA LEU A 378 -43.34 36.60 19.14
C LEU A 378 -42.00 35.86 19.22
N ILE A 379 -41.34 35.62 18.09
CA ILE A 379 -39.98 35.06 18.03
C ILE A 379 -39.02 35.97 18.79
N LYS A 380 -39.02 37.29 18.52
CA LYS A 380 -38.14 38.25 19.22
C LYS A 380 -38.42 38.37 20.73
N LYS A 381 -39.63 38.02 21.19
CA LYS A 381 -40.03 38.00 22.62
C LYS A 381 -39.90 36.61 23.27
N THR A 382 -39.23 35.67 22.61
CA THR A 382 -38.95 34.36 23.21
C THR A 382 -37.86 34.51 24.28
N ASP A 383 -38.07 33.79 25.38
CA ASP A 383 -37.12 33.63 26.48
C ASP A 383 -37.29 32.20 26.95
N ILE A 384 -36.44 31.32 26.42
CA ILE A 384 -36.49 29.87 26.62
C ILE A 384 -35.08 29.32 26.85
N GLU A 385 -35.00 28.19 27.54
CA GLU A 385 -33.75 27.49 27.78
C GLU A 385 -33.61 26.30 26.81
N GLY A 386 -32.59 26.35 25.95
CA GLY A 386 -32.30 25.31 24.96
C GLY A 386 -31.00 24.55 25.22
N LEU A 387 -30.51 23.82 24.21
CA LEU A 387 -29.24 23.10 24.25
C LEU A 387 -28.05 24.06 24.40
N THR A 388 -28.13 25.22 23.74
CA THR A 388 -27.10 26.27 23.76
C THR A 388 -27.21 27.23 24.95
N GLY A 389 -28.04 26.93 25.95
CA GLY A 389 -28.25 27.78 27.12
C GLY A 389 -29.49 28.65 27.00
N ASN A 390 -29.45 29.86 27.59
CA ASN A 390 -30.55 30.80 27.49
C ASN A 390 -30.66 31.36 26.06
N ILE A 391 -31.89 31.46 25.55
CA ILE A 391 -32.19 31.97 24.21
C ILE A 391 -33.13 33.16 24.36
N SER A 392 -32.59 34.35 24.09
CA SER A 392 -33.31 35.61 24.10
C SER A 392 -32.80 36.52 22.97
N PHE A 393 -33.68 37.34 22.39
CA PHE A 393 -33.36 38.20 21.24
C PHE A 393 -33.58 39.69 21.53
N ASN A 394 -32.71 40.53 21.00
CA ASN A 394 -32.90 41.98 21.02
C ASN A 394 -33.96 42.41 19.99
N GLU A 395 -34.26 43.71 19.92
CA GLU A 395 -35.28 44.25 19.01
C GLU A 395 -34.90 44.03 17.53
N GLU A 396 -33.61 44.01 17.24
CA GLU A 396 -33.04 43.77 15.93
C GLU A 396 -33.20 42.30 15.49
N GLY A 397 -33.26 41.35 16.43
CA GLY A 397 -33.34 39.90 16.14
C GLY A 397 -32.01 39.16 16.30
N HIS A 398 -31.02 39.79 16.94
CA HIS A 398 -29.78 39.17 17.39
C HIS A 398 -29.94 38.57 18.79
N ARG A 399 -29.25 37.45 19.01
CA ARG A 399 -29.25 36.78 20.31
C ARG A 399 -28.44 37.57 21.34
N TYR A 400 -29.02 37.82 22.51
CA TYR A 400 -28.37 38.46 23.66
C TYR A 400 -28.48 37.56 24.90
N ASN A 401 -27.70 37.85 25.94
CA ASN A 401 -27.62 37.13 27.21
C ASN A 401 -27.30 35.63 27.03
N PHE A 402 -26.26 35.35 26.26
CA PHE A 402 -25.76 33.99 26.03
C PHE A 402 -24.40 33.76 26.70
N THR A 403 -24.05 32.50 26.89
CA THR A 403 -22.80 32.10 27.53
C THR A 403 -21.98 31.20 26.61
N LEU A 404 -20.67 31.47 26.52
CA LEU A 404 -19.70 30.64 25.83
C LEU A 404 -18.71 30.06 26.82
N ASN A 405 -18.29 28.82 26.60
CA ASN A 405 -17.21 28.19 27.34
C ASN A 405 -15.92 28.31 26.54
N VAL A 406 -14.89 28.90 27.14
CA VAL A 406 -13.53 28.88 26.60
C VAL A 406 -12.87 27.60 27.05
N VAL A 407 -12.49 26.78 26.09
CA VAL A 407 -11.83 25.49 26.33
C VAL A 407 -10.42 25.51 25.78
N GLU A 408 -9.52 24.85 26.51
CA GLU A 408 -8.13 24.67 26.13
C GLU A 408 -7.79 23.18 26.11
N MET A 409 -7.01 22.78 25.12
CA MET A 409 -6.41 21.47 24.98
C MET A 409 -4.89 21.67 24.94
N THR A 410 -4.19 21.02 25.87
CA THR A 410 -2.74 21.12 26.03
C THR A 410 -2.08 19.75 25.86
N VAL A 411 -0.75 19.73 25.76
CA VAL A 411 0.07 18.50 25.65
C VAL A 411 -0.13 17.52 26.80
N GLN A 412 -0.65 17.97 27.93
CA GLN A 412 -0.71 17.19 29.16
C GLN A 412 -2.13 17.04 29.72
N SER A 413 -3.16 17.60 29.04
CA SER A 413 -4.53 17.60 29.54
C SER A 413 -5.53 17.29 28.43
N ALA A 414 -6.63 16.63 28.79
CA ALA A 414 -7.83 16.61 27.95
C ALA A 414 -8.37 18.03 27.77
N MET A 415 -9.38 18.18 26.92
CA MET A 415 -10.09 19.45 26.74
C MET A 415 -10.64 19.95 28.08
N LEU A 416 -10.06 21.02 28.63
CA LEU A 416 -10.44 21.62 29.90
C LEU A 416 -11.17 22.94 29.65
N LYS A 417 -12.23 23.19 30.43
CA LYS A 417 -12.88 24.49 30.50
C LYS A 417 -12.02 25.44 31.34
N VAL A 418 -11.58 26.54 30.74
CA VAL A 418 -10.71 27.56 31.37
C VAL A 418 -11.52 28.76 31.86
N ALA A 419 -12.49 29.18 31.07
CA ALA A 419 -13.31 30.34 31.37
C ALA A 419 -14.74 30.19 30.83
N THR A 420 -15.65 30.99 31.37
CA THR A 420 -16.98 31.23 30.79
C THR A 420 -17.05 32.69 30.38
N TRP A 421 -17.40 32.94 29.13
CA TRP A 421 -17.61 34.27 28.58
C TRP A 421 -19.10 34.56 28.45
N SER A 422 -19.50 35.78 28.78
CA SER A 422 -20.87 36.29 28.64
C SER A 422 -20.81 37.66 27.98
N ASP A 423 -21.80 37.97 27.16
CA ASP A 423 -21.96 39.29 26.53
C ASP A 423 -22.09 40.44 27.55
N VAL A 424 -22.78 40.20 28.67
CA VAL A 424 -22.99 41.18 29.76
C VAL A 424 -21.77 41.27 30.69
N ARG A 425 -21.17 40.13 31.03
CA ARG A 425 -20.16 40.03 32.11
C ARG A 425 -18.72 39.89 31.63
N GLY A 426 -18.50 39.74 30.33
CA GLY A 426 -17.19 39.47 29.75
C GLY A 426 -16.63 38.10 30.12
N LEU A 427 -15.30 37.97 30.08
CA LEU A 427 -14.58 36.73 30.40
C LEU A 427 -14.50 36.50 31.92
N GLN A 428 -15.05 35.39 32.40
CA GLN A 428 -14.99 34.96 33.79
C GLN A 428 -14.16 33.69 33.94
N LEU A 429 -13.08 33.75 34.72
CA LEU A 429 -12.19 32.62 34.94
C LEU A 429 -12.85 31.58 35.85
N VAL A 430 -12.75 30.31 35.45
CA VAL A 430 -13.23 29.19 36.26
C VAL A 430 -12.03 28.57 36.95
N SER A 431 -12.03 28.53 38.29
CA SER A 431 -10.96 27.90 39.06
C SER A 431 -10.90 26.40 38.73
N GLN A 432 -9.81 25.97 38.08
CA GLN A 432 -9.62 24.59 37.68
C GLN A 432 -9.16 23.77 38.88
N LYS A 433 -9.93 22.74 39.26
CA LYS A 433 -9.33 21.52 39.80
C LYS A 433 -8.55 20.92 38.64
N HIS A 434 -7.23 21.08 38.64
CA HIS A 434 -6.35 20.35 37.74
C HIS A 434 -6.59 18.86 37.99
N VAL A 435 -7.49 18.24 37.25
CA VAL A 435 -7.43 16.81 37.02
C VAL A 435 -6.23 16.67 36.10
N GLN A 436 -5.04 16.56 36.69
CA GLN A 436 -3.92 15.99 35.97
C GLN A 436 -4.42 14.64 35.48
N LEU A 437 -4.72 14.54 34.19
CA LEU A 437 -4.72 13.24 33.56
C LEU A 437 -3.32 12.71 33.81
N LYS A 438 -3.25 11.63 34.60
CA LYS A 438 -2.03 10.85 34.72
C LYS A 438 -1.53 10.65 33.29
N SER A 439 -0.32 11.12 33.02
CA SER A 439 0.41 10.75 31.81
C SER A 439 0.15 9.27 31.51
N PRO A 440 -0.09 8.85 30.25
CA PRO A 440 -0.22 7.44 29.91
C PRO A 440 0.99 6.59 30.37
N ALA A 441 2.08 7.25 30.79
CA ALA A 441 3.28 6.65 31.37
C ALA A 441 3.45 6.95 32.87
N SER A 442 2.41 6.92 33.71
CA SER A 442 2.62 6.75 35.16
C SER A 442 2.88 5.27 35.45
N TYR A 443 4.09 4.80 35.17
CA TYR A 443 4.57 3.51 35.65
C TYR A 443 5.16 3.69 37.06
N ASP A 444 5.09 2.65 37.88
CA ASP A 444 5.51 2.72 39.27
C ASP A 444 7.03 2.54 39.37
N ILE A 445 7.73 3.62 39.69
CA ILE A 445 9.19 3.65 39.82
C ILE A 445 9.67 2.81 41.00
N ASN A 446 8.83 2.64 42.04
CA ASN A 446 9.18 1.92 43.25
C ASN A 446 8.97 0.40 43.14
N ARG A 447 8.26 -0.07 42.09
CA ARG A 447 8.03 -1.48 41.82
C ARG A 447 9.25 -2.11 41.15
N THR A 448 9.63 -3.30 41.61
CA THR A 448 10.62 -4.14 40.92
C THR A 448 9.94 -4.90 39.79
N TYR A 449 10.37 -4.67 38.55
CA TYR A 449 9.83 -5.33 37.36
C TYR A 449 10.55 -6.64 37.05
N ILE A 450 9.79 -7.65 36.64
CA ILE A 450 10.37 -8.96 36.27
C ILE A 450 10.68 -8.96 34.77
N VAL A 451 11.97 -9.09 34.43
CA VAL A 451 12.45 -9.17 33.04
C VAL A 451 12.75 -10.62 32.70
N THR A 452 12.00 -11.19 31.76
CA THR A 452 12.26 -12.54 31.24
C THR A 452 13.21 -12.51 30.03
N THR A 453 14.08 -13.50 29.93
CA THR A 453 15.07 -13.63 28.85
C THR A 453 15.43 -15.10 28.62
N VAL A 454 16.00 -15.38 27.44
CA VAL A 454 16.55 -16.70 27.06
C VAL A 454 18.08 -16.70 27.12
N LEU A 455 18.67 -17.84 27.41
CA LEU A 455 20.13 -18.03 27.44
C LEU A 455 20.62 -18.36 26.01
N GLN A 456 21.27 -17.40 25.37
CA GLN A 456 21.72 -17.50 23.98
C GLN A 456 22.92 -16.59 23.73
N GLU A 457 24.03 -17.14 23.22
CA GLU A 457 25.20 -16.35 22.85
C GLU A 457 24.94 -15.56 21.54
N PRO A 458 25.37 -14.29 21.40
CA PRO A 458 26.00 -13.37 22.37
C PRO A 458 25.02 -12.54 23.22
N TYR A 459 23.72 -12.85 23.18
CA TYR A 459 22.67 -12.04 23.79
C TYR A 459 22.64 -12.15 25.33
N LEU A 460 22.80 -13.34 25.87
CA LEU A 460 22.90 -13.61 27.30
C LEU A 460 23.71 -14.88 27.57
N MET A 461 24.74 -14.75 28.39
CA MET A 461 25.71 -15.79 28.73
C MET A 461 25.94 -15.82 30.25
N PRO A 462 26.09 -17.00 30.87
CA PRO A 462 26.50 -17.09 32.27
C PRO A 462 27.92 -16.53 32.42
N LYS A 463 28.17 -15.70 33.46
CA LYS A 463 29.55 -15.31 33.80
C LYS A 463 30.29 -16.54 34.36
N PRO A 464 31.57 -16.76 34.02
CA PRO A 464 32.37 -17.77 34.71
C PRO A 464 32.47 -17.41 36.20
N PHE A 465 32.34 -18.42 37.07
CA PHE A 465 32.29 -18.23 38.52
C PHE A 465 33.67 -17.81 39.07
N GLU A 466 33.80 -16.55 39.50
CA GLU A 466 34.97 -16.06 40.26
C GLU A 466 34.63 -15.98 41.75
N PHE A 467 35.46 -16.60 42.60
CA PHE A 467 35.27 -16.64 44.05
C PHE A 467 35.31 -15.21 44.64
N GLY A 468 34.20 -14.71 45.18
CA GLY A 468 34.19 -13.52 46.05
C GLY A 468 33.32 -12.31 45.65
N GLN A 469 32.61 -12.33 44.52
CA GLN A 469 31.64 -11.27 44.17
C GLN A 469 30.19 -11.70 44.38
N LYS A 470 29.36 -10.77 44.92
CA LYS A 470 27.90 -10.93 44.97
C LYS A 470 27.33 -11.06 43.55
N GLU A 471 26.34 -11.95 43.44
CA GLU A 471 25.74 -12.54 42.25
C GLU A 471 25.29 -11.56 41.14
N GLU A 472 26.18 -11.21 40.20
CA GLU A 472 25.75 -10.89 38.84
C GLU A 472 26.02 -12.10 37.94
N GLN A 473 25.06 -13.02 37.88
CA GLN A 473 25.22 -14.34 37.25
C GLN A 473 25.34 -14.30 35.72
N PHE A 474 24.95 -13.21 35.05
CA PHE A 474 24.84 -13.16 33.58
C PHE A 474 25.48 -11.91 32.97
N HIS A 475 25.99 -12.05 31.74
CA HIS A 475 26.53 -10.98 30.90
C HIS A 475 26.09 -11.18 29.44
N GLY A 476 25.96 -10.11 28.66
CA GLY A 476 25.58 -10.21 27.24
C GLY A 476 24.88 -8.97 26.72
N PHE A 477 24.55 -8.95 25.43
CA PHE A 477 23.89 -7.81 24.78
C PHE A 477 22.54 -7.44 25.44
N CYS A 478 21.68 -8.42 25.72
CA CYS A 478 20.36 -8.19 26.31
C CYS A 478 20.45 -7.73 27.77
N LYS A 479 21.46 -8.18 28.53
CA LYS A 479 21.71 -7.71 29.90
C LYS A 479 22.12 -6.24 29.90
N ASP A 480 23.11 -5.87 29.09
CA ASP A 480 23.57 -4.48 28.97
C ASP A 480 22.44 -3.56 28.46
N LEU A 481 21.61 -4.05 27.53
CA LEU A 481 20.44 -3.32 27.05
C LEU A 481 19.41 -3.10 28.17
N ALA A 482 19.11 -4.13 28.96
CA ALA A 482 18.18 -4.03 30.09
C ALA A 482 18.69 -3.02 31.14
N ASP A 483 19.98 -3.00 31.44
CA ASP A 483 20.59 -2.03 32.36
C ASP A 483 20.44 -0.58 31.85
N LEU A 484 20.68 -0.36 30.56
CA LEU A 484 20.52 0.97 29.95
C LEU A 484 19.07 1.43 29.97
N VAL A 485 18.13 0.55 29.64
CA VAL A 485 16.69 0.86 29.66
C VAL A 485 16.22 1.12 31.09
N ALA A 486 16.59 0.28 32.05
CA ALA A 486 16.25 0.47 33.47
C ALA A 486 16.81 1.78 34.02
N LYS A 487 18.06 2.12 33.69
CA LYS A 487 18.69 3.39 34.10
C LYS A 487 18.00 4.61 33.49
N ARG A 488 17.51 4.54 32.25
CA ARG A 488 16.76 5.61 31.59
C ARG A 488 15.38 5.83 32.19
N LEU A 489 14.73 4.73 32.61
CA LEU A 489 13.40 4.74 33.20
C LEU A 489 13.40 4.95 34.72
N GLY A 490 14.56 4.80 35.38
CA GLY A 490 14.68 4.88 36.84
C GLY A 490 14.05 3.70 37.59
N ILE A 491 13.74 2.59 36.90
CA ILE A 491 13.06 1.43 37.48
C ILE A 491 14.06 0.40 38.02
N LYS A 492 13.64 -0.38 39.02
CA LYS A 492 14.37 -1.57 39.47
C LYS A 492 13.86 -2.80 38.74
N TYR A 493 14.74 -3.73 38.39
CA TYR A 493 14.35 -4.95 37.70
C TYR A 493 15.07 -6.19 38.24
N GLU A 494 14.42 -7.34 38.12
CA GLU A 494 14.96 -8.66 38.42
C GLU A 494 14.98 -9.48 37.11
N LEU A 495 16.13 -10.02 36.74
CA LEU A 495 16.27 -10.85 35.54
C LEU A 495 15.91 -12.30 35.88
N ARG A 496 14.95 -12.88 35.15
CA ARG A 496 14.59 -14.30 35.27
C ARG A 496 14.80 -15.02 33.95
N ILE A 497 15.41 -16.19 34.04
CA ILE A 497 15.52 -17.10 32.89
C ILE A 497 14.29 -18.00 32.90
N THR A 498 13.68 -18.17 31.75
CA THR A 498 12.60 -19.13 31.55
C THR A 498 13.07 -20.54 31.95
N LYS A 499 12.35 -21.23 32.87
CA LYS A 499 12.76 -22.53 33.44
C LYS A 499 12.73 -23.65 32.37
N ASP A 500 13.85 -24.31 32.09
CA ASP A 500 13.87 -25.51 31.24
C ASP A 500 13.66 -26.78 32.08
N ASN A 501 12.46 -27.35 32.02
CA ASN A 501 12.21 -28.70 32.55
C ASN A 501 11.69 -29.61 31.45
N ARG A 502 12.57 -30.02 30.53
CA ARG A 502 12.60 -31.34 29.87
C ARG A 502 13.79 -31.42 28.90
N LYS A 503 14.63 -32.45 29.06
CA LYS A 503 15.52 -32.92 28.00
C LYS A 503 14.64 -33.33 26.82
N THR A 504 14.77 -32.70 25.64
CA THR A 504 14.94 -33.31 24.30
C THR A 504 15.13 -32.17 23.28
N GLU A 505 15.90 -32.45 22.24
CA GLU A 505 16.37 -31.57 21.18
C GLU A 505 15.23 -31.02 20.29
N GLU A 506 14.97 -29.70 20.31
CA GLU A 506 14.30 -28.93 19.23
C GLU A 506 14.39 -27.41 19.51
N LEU A 507 15.58 -26.82 19.29
CA LEU A 507 16.05 -25.60 19.97
C LEU A 507 15.53 -24.24 19.47
N PHE A 508 14.64 -24.14 18.48
CA PHE A 508 14.25 -22.82 17.93
C PHE A 508 12.75 -22.47 17.99
N SER A 509 11.83 -23.43 18.03
CA SER A 509 10.39 -23.12 18.16
C SER A 509 9.92 -23.00 19.61
N GLU A 510 10.52 -23.73 20.55
CA GLU A 510 9.97 -23.81 21.91
C GLU A 510 10.35 -22.61 22.80
N GLY A 511 11.59 -22.11 22.72
CA GLY A 511 12.06 -21.02 23.60
C GLY A 511 11.38 -19.67 23.35
N SER A 512 11.12 -19.33 22.09
CA SER A 512 10.47 -18.07 21.71
C SER A 512 8.96 -18.06 22.03
N SER A 513 8.30 -19.20 21.86
CA SER A 513 6.89 -19.37 22.27
C SER A 513 6.73 -19.22 23.79
N ARG A 514 7.71 -19.69 24.56
CA ARG A 514 7.66 -19.66 26.04
C ARG A 514 7.86 -18.27 26.64
N LEU A 515 8.71 -17.42 26.04
CA LEU A 515 8.84 -16.01 26.44
C LEU A 515 7.51 -15.24 26.26
N VAL A 516 6.74 -15.59 25.22
CA VAL A 516 5.42 -15.02 24.98
C VAL A 516 4.44 -15.48 26.07
N ASP A 517 4.46 -16.76 26.40
CA ASP A 517 3.65 -17.34 27.48
C ASP A 517 3.92 -16.68 28.84
N ASP A 518 5.19 -16.45 29.21
CA ASP A 518 5.57 -15.82 30.49
C ASP A 518 4.95 -14.41 30.64
N ILE A 519 4.90 -13.62 29.56
CA ILE A 519 4.28 -12.29 29.57
C ILE A 519 2.75 -12.38 29.56
N VAL A 520 2.18 -13.27 28.74
CA VAL A 520 0.72 -13.44 28.63
C VAL A 520 0.11 -13.92 29.95
N ARG A 521 0.81 -14.82 30.67
CA ARG A 521 0.41 -15.31 32.01
C ARG A 521 0.72 -14.32 33.14
N LYS A 522 1.40 -13.21 32.83
CA LYS A 522 1.89 -12.20 33.79
C LYS A 522 2.91 -12.75 34.80
N ASP A 523 3.64 -13.80 34.42
CA ASP A 523 4.79 -14.30 35.18
C ASP A 523 6.02 -13.39 34.98
N ALA A 524 6.05 -12.62 33.89
CA ALA A 524 7.01 -11.56 33.61
C ALA A 524 6.31 -10.27 33.12
N ASP A 525 6.91 -9.12 33.43
CA ASP A 525 6.38 -7.80 33.03
C ASP A 525 6.96 -7.33 31.68
N ILE A 526 8.22 -7.67 31.40
CA ILE A 526 8.99 -7.26 30.22
C ILE A 526 9.77 -8.48 29.70
N ALA A 527 9.86 -8.67 28.38
CA ALA A 527 10.82 -9.59 27.77
C ALA A 527 11.89 -8.84 26.98
N VAL A 528 13.15 -9.07 27.35
CA VAL A 528 14.33 -8.53 26.67
C VAL A 528 15.15 -9.70 26.13
N ALA A 529 14.92 -10.06 24.87
CA ALA A 529 15.51 -11.21 24.20
C ALA A 529 15.61 -10.95 22.69
N PRO A 530 16.34 -11.77 21.90
CA PRO A 530 16.28 -11.74 20.43
C PRO A 530 14.93 -12.27 19.91
N LEU A 531 13.84 -11.59 20.29
CA LEU A 531 12.47 -11.95 19.97
C LEU A 531 12.03 -11.24 18.69
N ALA A 532 11.79 -12.02 17.63
CA ALA A 532 11.33 -11.50 16.35
C ALA A 532 9.88 -11.00 16.44
N VAL A 533 9.64 -9.80 15.90
CA VAL A 533 8.29 -9.23 15.75
C VAL A 533 7.58 -9.98 14.62
N THR A 534 6.50 -10.69 14.96
CA THR A 534 5.63 -11.39 14.01
C THR A 534 4.17 -10.96 14.23
N PRO A 535 3.33 -10.97 13.17
CA PRO A 535 1.92 -10.56 13.30
C PRO A 535 1.13 -11.44 14.28
N GLU A 536 1.53 -12.70 14.46
CA GLU A 536 0.92 -13.59 15.45
C GLU A 536 1.26 -13.17 16.88
N ARG A 537 2.52 -12.78 17.15
CA ARG A 537 2.95 -12.31 18.47
C ARG A 537 2.41 -10.91 18.78
N GLU A 538 2.30 -10.03 17.80
CA GLU A 538 1.75 -8.66 17.96
C GLU A 538 0.25 -8.66 18.29
N ARG A 539 -0.47 -9.75 17.98
CA ARG A 539 -1.87 -9.90 18.41
C ARG A 539 -2.00 -10.09 19.92
N VAL A 540 -1.00 -10.68 20.57
CA VAL A 540 -1.04 -11.06 21.99
C VAL A 540 -0.13 -10.22 22.89
N LEU A 541 0.92 -9.61 22.33
CA LEU A 541 1.90 -8.77 23.02
C LEU A 541 2.00 -7.40 22.36
N ASP A 542 2.47 -6.42 23.12
CA ASP A 542 2.86 -5.12 22.59
C ASP A 542 4.39 -5.03 22.49
N PHE A 543 4.89 -4.64 21.31
CA PHE A 543 6.31 -4.46 21.05
C PHE A 543 6.73 -2.98 21.09
N SER A 544 7.98 -2.74 21.49
CA SER A 544 8.66 -1.46 21.31
C SER A 544 9.17 -1.29 19.87
N GLU A 545 9.68 -0.09 19.55
CA GLU A 545 10.56 0.11 18.40
C GLU A 545 11.71 -0.91 18.41
N PRO A 546 12.09 -1.47 17.25
CA PRO A 546 13.09 -2.53 17.18
C PRO A 546 14.48 -2.01 17.55
N PHE A 547 15.13 -2.67 18.51
CA PHE A 547 16.48 -2.29 18.92
C PHE A 547 17.55 -2.85 17.99
N LEU A 548 17.21 -3.88 17.19
CA LEU A 548 18.12 -4.55 16.28
C LEU A 548 17.41 -5.12 15.03
N SER A 549 17.98 -4.91 13.85
CA SER A 549 17.60 -5.54 12.58
C SER A 549 18.65 -6.56 12.14
N VAL A 550 18.24 -7.79 11.82
CA VAL A 550 19.12 -8.89 11.41
C VAL A 550 18.65 -9.47 10.08
N ASP A 551 19.61 -9.75 9.20
CA ASP A 551 19.37 -10.38 7.90
C ASP A 551 19.67 -11.86 7.98
N VAL A 552 18.63 -12.69 7.89
CA VAL A 552 18.76 -14.13 8.07
C VAL A 552 18.74 -14.85 6.71
N PRO A 553 19.75 -15.67 6.36
CA PRO A 553 19.76 -16.38 5.09
C PRO A 553 18.67 -17.46 5.05
N ILE A 554 17.97 -17.57 3.92
CA ILE A 554 17.00 -18.64 3.64
C ILE A 554 17.78 -19.84 3.11
N THR A 555 17.88 -20.88 3.93
CA THR A 555 18.56 -22.12 3.56
C THR A 555 17.69 -22.91 2.60
N HIS A 556 17.99 -22.89 1.31
CA HIS A 556 17.44 -23.86 0.37
C HIS A 556 18.35 -25.08 0.31
N LYS A 557 17.77 -26.27 0.52
CA LYS A 557 18.45 -27.53 0.21
C LYS A 557 18.69 -27.54 -1.30
N LYS A 558 19.95 -27.53 -1.72
CA LYS A 558 20.32 -27.56 -3.14
C LYS A 558 19.66 -28.78 -3.79
N LEU A 559 18.88 -28.59 -4.85
CA LEU A 559 18.55 -29.68 -5.77
C LEU A 559 19.91 -30.16 -6.30
N GLN A 560 20.30 -31.40 -6.01
CA GLN A 560 21.58 -31.96 -6.44
C GLN A 560 21.79 -31.58 -7.90
N LYS A 561 22.83 -30.77 -8.19
CA LYS A 561 23.23 -30.49 -9.58
C LYS A 561 23.39 -31.86 -10.23
N GLN A 562 22.55 -32.16 -11.21
CA GLN A 562 22.59 -33.46 -11.88
C GLN A 562 24.03 -33.71 -12.34
N LEU A 563 24.48 -34.94 -12.12
CA LEU A 563 25.83 -35.40 -12.44
C LEU A 563 26.24 -34.87 -13.81
N LYS A 564 27.44 -34.28 -13.89
CA LYS A 564 28.01 -33.69 -15.10
C LYS A 564 27.75 -34.60 -16.30
N ASP A 565 26.96 -34.10 -17.23
CA ASP A 565 26.52 -34.83 -18.41
C ASP A 565 27.68 -35.00 -19.39
N THR A 566 28.16 -36.23 -19.53
CA THR A 566 29.32 -36.63 -20.34
C THR A 566 29.21 -36.20 -21.82
N PHE A 567 27.99 -35.98 -22.32
CA PHE A 567 27.71 -35.56 -23.71
C PHE A 567 27.46 -34.06 -23.86
N SER A 568 28.03 -33.22 -22.98
CA SER A 568 27.84 -31.76 -23.02
C SER A 568 28.23 -31.12 -24.37
N PHE A 569 29.12 -31.73 -25.15
CA PHE A 569 29.51 -31.22 -26.48
C PHE A 569 28.39 -31.28 -27.53
N LEU A 570 27.32 -32.07 -27.33
CA LEU A 570 26.16 -32.10 -28.24
C LEU A 570 25.16 -30.97 -27.97
N LYS A 571 25.16 -30.38 -26.77
CA LYS A 571 24.21 -29.34 -26.34
C LYS A 571 24.23 -28.01 -27.11
N PRO A 572 25.35 -27.55 -27.71
CA PRO A 572 25.37 -26.29 -28.47
C PRO A 572 24.42 -26.24 -29.67
N LEU A 573 23.98 -27.40 -30.16
CA LEU A 573 22.96 -27.54 -31.19
C LEU A 573 21.82 -28.41 -30.67
N SER A 574 20.58 -28.02 -30.96
CA SER A 574 19.42 -28.78 -30.54
C SER A 574 19.36 -30.14 -31.24
N LYS A 575 18.70 -31.12 -30.61
CA LYS A 575 18.60 -32.51 -31.13
C LYS A 575 17.91 -32.55 -32.50
N GLU A 576 16.98 -31.64 -32.74
CA GLU A 576 16.26 -31.51 -34.01
C GLU A 576 17.22 -31.13 -35.14
N ILE A 577 18.17 -30.22 -34.88
CA ILE A 577 19.16 -29.79 -35.88
C ILE A 577 20.07 -30.97 -36.24
N TRP A 578 20.52 -31.75 -35.26
CA TRP A 578 21.32 -32.95 -35.51
C TRP A 578 20.60 -33.98 -36.39
N LEU A 579 19.30 -34.19 -36.17
CA LEU A 579 18.49 -35.04 -37.03
C LEU A 579 18.36 -34.47 -38.45
N CYS A 580 18.17 -33.16 -38.59
CA CYS A 580 18.15 -32.50 -39.90
C CYS A 580 19.49 -32.65 -40.65
N VAL A 581 20.62 -32.55 -39.95
CA VAL A 581 21.96 -32.78 -40.53
C VAL A 581 22.07 -34.20 -41.08
N LEU A 582 21.67 -35.20 -40.29
CA LEU A 582 21.70 -36.60 -40.70
C LEU A 582 20.85 -36.84 -41.96
N PHE A 583 19.62 -36.31 -42.01
CA PHE A 583 18.76 -36.45 -43.20
C PHE A 583 19.30 -35.71 -44.41
N SER A 584 19.86 -34.50 -44.22
CA SER A 584 20.46 -33.71 -45.30
C SER A 584 21.67 -34.42 -45.92
N PHE A 585 22.48 -35.10 -45.10
CA PHE A 585 23.60 -35.90 -45.56
C PHE A 585 23.13 -37.00 -46.53
N PHE A 586 22.18 -37.84 -46.13
CA PHE A 586 21.65 -38.89 -47.01
C PHE A 586 21.01 -38.33 -48.28
N ALA A 587 20.25 -37.24 -48.16
CA ALA A 587 19.59 -36.60 -49.29
C ALA A 587 20.62 -36.11 -50.34
N VAL A 588 21.69 -35.45 -49.90
CA VAL A 588 22.72 -34.93 -50.81
C VAL A 588 23.49 -36.06 -51.48
N SER A 589 23.82 -37.14 -50.78
CA SER A 589 24.49 -38.30 -51.38
C SER A 589 23.63 -38.97 -52.46
N ILE A 590 22.32 -39.09 -52.22
CA ILE A 590 21.38 -39.65 -53.20
C ILE A 590 21.25 -38.71 -54.40
N VAL A 591 21.11 -37.40 -54.18
CA VAL A 591 21.04 -36.42 -55.27
C VAL A 591 22.32 -36.43 -56.11
N LEU A 592 23.50 -36.47 -55.47
CA LEU A 592 24.77 -36.61 -56.18
C LEU A 592 24.85 -37.91 -56.95
N PHE A 593 24.41 -39.03 -56.38
CA PHE A 593 24.34 -40.31 -57.09
C PHE A 593 23.44 -40.24 -58.33
N LEU A 594 22.24 -39.66 -58.21
CA LEU A 594 21.31 -39.51 -59.33
C LEU A 594 21.87 -38.59 -60.42
N VAL A 595 22.36 -37.40 -60.03
CA VAL A 595 22.95 -36.44 -60.97
C VAL A 595 24.16 -37.06 -61.69
N SER A 596 25.01 -37.79 -60.96
CA SER A 596 26.16 -38.46 -61.54
C SER A 596 25.78 -39.65 -62.43
N ARG A 597 24.68 -40.35 -62.16
CA ARG A 597 24.17 -41.43 -63.04
C ARG A 597 23.59 -40.88 -64.34
N PHE A 598 22.84 -39.78 -64.26
CA PHE A 598 22.13 -39.19 -65.42
C PHE A 598 23.01 -38.27 -66.27
N SER A 599 24.04 -37.64 -65.71
CA SER A 599 24.92 -36.74 -66.45
C SER A 599 25.90 -37.53 -67.35
N PRO A 600 25.82 -37.43 -68.69
CA PRO A 600 26.71 -38.16 -69.60
C PRO A 600 28.18 -37.81 -69.42
N ARG A 601 28.47 -36.61 -68.89
CA ARG A 601 29.85 -36.10 -68.67
C ARG A 601 30.60 -36.78 -67.51
N GLU A 602 29.90 -37.56 -66.68
CA GLU A 602 30.52 -38.31 -65.56
C GLU A 602 30.91 -39.75 -65.96
N TRP A 603 30.43 -40.22 -67.12
CA TRP A 603 30.73 -41.55 -67.63
C TRP A 603 32.07 -41.57 -68.36
N ARG A 604 33.03 -42.38 -67.86
CA ARG A 604 34.35 -42.54 -68.47
C ARG A 604 34.41 -43.84 -69.27
N SER A 605 34.70 -43.75 -70.56
CA SER A 605 35.05 -44.91 -71.38
C SER A 605 36.46 -45.37 -71.00
N ILE A 606 36.58 -46.57 -70.42
CA ILE A 606 37.86 -47.21 -70.14
C ILE A 606 38.01 -48.35 -71.16
N SER A 607 38.97 -48.25 -72.08
CA SER A 607 39.36 -49.35 -72.97
C SER A 607 40.34 -50.25 -72.23
N ILE A 608 39.94 -51.49 -71.94
CA ILE A 608 40.84 -52.50 -71.38
C ILE A 608 41.70 -53.04 -72.52
N SER A 609 43.00 -52.75 -72.48
CA SER A 609 44.00 -53.45 -73.29
C SER A 609 44.67 -54.50 -72.40
N ASP A 610 44.25 -55.76 -72.53
CA ASP A 610 44.89 -56.88 -71.84
C ASP A 610 46.28 -57.13 -72.44
N THR A 611 47.32 -56.68 -71.73
CA THR A 611 48.70 -57.14 -71.91
C THR A 611 48.90 -58.40 -71.06
N HIS A 612 48.99 -59.56 -71.70
CA HIS A 612 49.82 -60.74 -71.39
C HIS A 612 49.13 -62.07 -71.78
N LEU A 613 49.36 -62.55 -73.00
CA LEU A 613 49.74 -63.94 -73.38
C LEU A 613 49.34 -64.29 -74.83
N ASP A 614 50.25 -64.98 -75.53
CA ASP A 614 50.23 -65.35 -76.95
C ASP A 614 49.10 -66.33 -77.34
N HIS A 615 48.21 -65.91 -78.25
CA HIS A 615 47.75 -66.61 -79.47
C HIS A 615 46.54 -65.86 -80.08
N PRO A 616 46.43 -65.75 -81.42
CA PRO A 616 45.46 -64.87 -82.06
C PRO A 616 44.10 -65.54 -82.22
N ILE A 617 43.01 -64.80 -81.97
CA ILE A 617 41.78 -64.72 -82.80
C ILE A 617 40.92 -63.56 -82.23
N SER A 618 40.80 -62.50 -83.05
CA SER A 618 39.84 -61.38 -83.04
C SER A 618 39.20 -60.94 -81.71
N SER A 619 39.81 -59.96 -81.02
CA SER A 619 39.18 -59.22 -79.92
C SER A 619 38.62 -57.87 -80.40
N THR A 620 37.29 -57.78 -80.46
CA THR A 620 36.53 -56.53 -80.43
C THR A 620 36.81 -55.80 -79.11
N ASN A 621 37.32 -54.56 -79.18
CA ASN A 621 37.46 -53.68 -78.02
C ASN A 621 36.08 -53.32 -77.46
N GLU A 622 35.62 -54.02 -76.42
CA GLU A 622 34.42 -53.62 -75.66
C GLU A 622 34.75 -52.38 -74.82
N ILE A 623 34.17 -51.23 -75.21
CA ILE A 623 34.26 -49.99 -74.44
C ILE A 623 33.30 -50.10 -73.26
N ILE A 624 33.81 -50.35 -72.06
CA ILE A 624 33.01 -50.36 -70.83
C ILE A 624 32.91 -48.92 -70.30
N LEU A 625 31.69 -48.43 -70.14
CA LEU A 625 31.39 -47.12 -69.58
C LEU A 625 31.42 -47.23 -68.03
N HIS A 626 32.43 -46.66 -67.38
CA HIS A 626 32.62 -46.69 -65.94
C HIS A 626 32.29 -45.34 -65.30
N ASN A 627 31.50 -45.35 -64.22
CA ASN A 627 31.16 -44.17 -63.45
C ASN A 627 31.81 -44.27 -62.06
N GLU A 628 32.65 -43.30 -61.69
CA GLU A 628 33.37 -43.27 -60.40
C GLU A 628 32.41 -42.97 -59.22
N PHE A 629 31.25 -42.36 -59.46
CA PHE A 629 30.24 -42.09 -58.42
C PHE A 629 29.26 -43.26 -58.24
N SER A 630 29.69 -44.28 -57.50
CA SER A 630 28.78 -45.25 -56.87
C SER A 630 28.04 -44.63 -55.68
N ILE A 631 26.93 -45.22 -55.25
CA ILE A 631 26.16 -44.72 -54.09
C ILE A 631 27.04 -44.59 -52.83
N TRP A 632 27.97 -45.53 -52.63
CA TRP A 632 28.95 -45.49 -51.54
C TRP A 632 30.00 -44.39 -51.70
N ASN A 633 30.48 -44.16 -52.92
CA ASN A 633 31.43 -43.10 -53.21
C ASN A 633 30.77 -41.72 -53.06
N SER A 634 29.47 -41.61 -53.38
CA SER A 634 28.66 -40.41 -53.10
C SER A 634 28.50 -40.16 -51.61
N PHE A 635 28.24 -41.20 -50.80
CA PHE A 635 28.22 -41.08 -49.34
C PHE A 635 29.58 -40.62 -48.79
N TRP A 636 30.66 -41.21 -49.30
CA TRP A 636 32.03 -40.85 -48.92
C TRP A 636 32.35 -39.39 -49.26
N PHE A 637 31.99 -38.94 -50.46
CA PHE A 637 32.16 -37.55 -50.88
C PHE A 637 31.40 -36.57 -49.97
N SER A 638 30.12 -36.84 -49.67
CA SER A 638 29.33 -35.99 -48.77
C SER A 638 29.88 -35.98 -47.34
N LEU A 639 30.49 -37.08 -46.88
CA LEU A 639 31.03 -37.18 -45.53
C LEU A 639 32.38 -36.46 -45.41
N GLY A 640 33.28 -36.69 -46.37
CA GLY A 640 34.60 -36.06 -46.42
C GLY A 640 34.53 -34.55 -46.60
N SER A 641 33.54 -34.07 -47.36
CA SER A 641 33.25 -32.63 -47.47
C SER A 641 32.68 -32.02 -46.19
N PHE A 642 31.79 -32.73 -45.48
CA PHE A 642 31.23 -32.28 -44.20
C PHE A 642 32.31 -32.21 -43.10
N MET A 643 33.27 -33.14 -43.10
CA MET A 643 34.39 -33.19 -42.16
C MET A 643 35.58 -32.27 -42.53
N GLN A 644 35.46 -31.44 -43.59
CA GLN A 644 36.50 -30.51 -44.06
C GLN A 644 37.83 -31.17 -44.50
N GLN A 645 37.82 -32.47 -44.82
CA GLN A 645 39.03 -33.23 -45.20
C GLN A 645 39.20 -33.42 -46.71
N GLY A 646 38.16 -33.15 -47.50
CA GLY A 646 38.15 -33.39 -48.95
C GLY A 646 37.84 -34.85 -49.30
N SER A 647 37.69 -35.14 -50.59
CA SER A 647 37.44 -36.49 -51.13
C SER A 647 38.23 -36.67 -52.41
N ASP A 648 38.81 -37.86 -52.60
CA ASP A 648 39.59 -38.21 -53.79
C ASP A 648 38.72 -38.23 -55.07
N VAL A 649 37.42 -38.48 -54.92
CA VAL A 649 36.44 -38.45 -56.02
C VAL A 649 35.72 -37.09 -56.00
N VAL A 650 35.72 -36.37 -57.14
CA VAL A 650 35.14 -35.02 -57.28
C VAL A 650 34.18 -34.97 -58.48
N PRO A 651 32.99 -34.32 -58.37
CA PRO A 651 32.06 -34.23 -59.48
C PRO A 651 32.63 -33.39 -60.64
N LYS A 652 32.57 -33.94 -61.86
CA LYS A 652 33.10 -33.29 -63.08
C LYS A 652 32.02 -32.51 -63.83
N SER A 653 30.78 -32.97 -63.77
CA SER A 653 29.63 -32.32 -64.37
C SER A 653 29.31 -30.98 -63.70
N LEU A 654 28.80 -30.03 -64.48
CA LEU A 654 28.39 -28.72 -63.96
C LEU A 654 27.31 -28.88 -62.88
N SER A 655 26.31 -29.74 -63.12
CA SER A 655 25.23 -30.02 -62.17
C SER A 655 25.76 -30.64 -60.87
N GLY A 656 26.69 -31.61 -60.96
CA GLY A 656 27.29 -32.22 -59.77
C GLY A 656 28.15 -31.23 -58.98
N ARG A 657 28.87 -30.33 -59.65
CA ARG A 657 29.64 -29.26 -58.99
C ARG A 657 28.74 -28.27 -58.26
N ILE A 658 27.59 -27.89 -58.84
CA ILE A 658 26.64 -27.00 -58.17
C ILE A 658 26.08 -27.64 -56.89
N VAL A 659 25.71 -28.92 -56.94
CA VAL A 659 25.26 -29.65 -55.73
C VAL A 659 26.38 -29.72 -54.69
N GLY A 660 27.61 -30.00 -55.13
CA GLY A 660 28.79 -30.02 -54.27
C GLY A 660 29.11 -28.66 -53.62
N THR A 661 29.02 -27.55 -54.35
CA THR A 661 29.30 -26.21 -53.82
C THR A 661 28.24 -25.75 -52.83
N VAL A 662 26.96 -26.05 -53.08
CA VAL A 662 25.87 -25.76 -52.13
C VAL A 662 26.07 -26.57 -50.84
N TRP A 663 26.45 -27.85 -50.96
CA TRP A 663 26.76 -28.69 -49.80
C TRP A 663 27.96 -28.17 -49.00
N TRP A 664 29.02 -27.73 -49.69
CA TRP A 664 30.18 -27.10 -49.03
C TRP A 664 29.80 -25.84 -48.27
N PHE A 665 28.97 -24.98 -48.87
CA PHE A 665 28.50 -23.76 -48.21
C PHE A 665 27.65 -24.07 -46.97
N PHE A 666 26.76 -25.07 -47.06
CA PHE A 666 25.97 -25.55 -45.93
C PHE A 666 26.85 -26.10 -44.79
N ALA A 667 27.82 -26.97 -45.12
CA ALA A 667 28.74 -27.54 -44.14
C ALA A 667 29.58 -26.46 -43.44
N LEU A 668 30.05 -25.46 -44.19
CA LEU A 668 30.82 -24.34 -43.64
C LEU A 668 30.00 -23.54 -42.62
N ILE A 669 28.78 -23.14 -42.96
CA ILE A 669 27.90 -22.39 -42.04
C ILE A 669 27.63 -23.19 -40.77
N LEU A 670 27.36 -24.49 -40.91
CA LEU A 670 27.03 -25.34 -39.79
C LEU A 670 28.19 -25.51 -38.81
N VAL A 671 29.40 -25.76 -39.31
CA VAL A 671 30.59 -25.89 -38.45
C VAL A 671 30.92 -24.56 -37.77
N CYS A 672 30.84 -23.43 -38.48
CA CYS A 672 31.06 -22.11 -37.88
C CYS A 672 30.02 -21.76 -36.79
N SER A 673 28.76 -22.13 -36.98
CA SER A 673 27.70 -21.91 -35.98
C SER A 673 27.89 -22.81 -34.75
N TYR A 674 28.27 -24.07 -34.97
CA TYR A 674 28.57 -25.00 -33.89
C TYR A 674 29.74 -24.50 -33.01
N THR A 675 30.83 -24.03 -33.62
CA THR A 675 31.99 -23.53 -32.87
C THR A 675 31.67 -22.24 -32.09
N ALA A 676 30.87 -21.33 -32.67
CA ALA A 676 30.41 -20.13 -31.99
C ALA A 676 29.51 -20.45 -30.78
N ASN A 677 28.53 -21.34 -30.94
CA ASN A 677 27.62 -21.73 -29.86
C ASN A 677 28.33 -22.53 -28.77
N LEU A 678 29.29 -23.38 -29.14
CA LEU A 678 30.11 -24.11 -28.17
C LEU A 678 30.93 -23.13 -27.32
N ALA A 679 31.54 -22.12 -27.93
CA ALA A 679 32.27 -21.08 -27.21
C ALA A 679 31.36 -20.30 -26.25
N ALA A 680 30.17 -19.88 -26.72
CA ALA A 680 29.18 -19.20 -25.88
C ALA A 680 28.71 -20.07 -24.70
N TYR A 681 28.42 -21.35 -24.95
CA TYR A 681 28.01 -22.31 -23.92
C TYR A 681 29.09 -22.46 -22.83
N LEU A 682 30.37 -22.59 -23.23
CA LEU A 682 31.49 -22.66 -22.30
C LEU A 682 31.68 -21.36 -21.50
N ILE A 683 31.32 -20.20 -22.05
CA ILE A 683 31.36 -18.91 -21.34
C ILE A 683 30.19 -18.79 -20.35
N VAL A 684 28.96 -19.19 -20.72
CA VAL A 684 27.79 -19.11 -19.83
C VAL A 684 27.93 -20.02 -18.62
N GLU A 685 28.49 -21.23 -18.77
CA GLU A 685 28.82 -22.09 -17.62
C GLU A 685 29.84 -21.42 -16.67
N ARG A 686 30.68 -20.51 -17.18
CA ARG A 686 31.64 -19.73 -16.38
C ARG A 686 31.03 -18.49 -15.71
N ILE A 687 29.92 -17.95 -16.22
CA ILE A 687 29.29 -16.69 -15.76
C ILE A 687 27.96 -16.92 -15.03
N ALA A 688 27.61 -18.15 -14.65
CA ALA A 688 26.42 -18.41 -13.83
C ALA A 688 26.58 -17.85 -12.39
N ALA A 689 26.50 -16.54 -12.26
CA ALA A 689 26.38 -15.82 -11.00
C ALA A 689 25.05 -16.21 -10.32
N PRO A 690 25.01 -16.31 -8.99
CA PRO A 690 23.75 -16.50 -8.29
C PRO A 690 22.84 -15.30 -8.57
N MET A 691 21.62 -15.58 -9.03
CA MET A 691 20.61 -14.58 -9.41
C MET A 691 20.47 -13.51 -8.33
N GLN A 692 20.70 -12.25 -8.71
CA GLN A 692 20.43 -11.09 -7.89
C GLN A 692 18.92 -10.92 -7.67
N SER A 693 18.59 -10.32 -6.52
CA SER A 693 17.27 -10.08 -5.96
C SER A 693 16.25 -9.48 -6.94
N ILE A 694 15.11 -10.14 -7.13
CA ILE A 694 13.95 -9.58 -7.81
C ILE A 694 13.13 -8.76 -6.82
N SER A 695 13.23 -7.44 -6.93
CA SER A 695 12.26 -6.47 -6.42
C SER A 695 11.20 -6.20 -7.50
N TYR A 696 10.18 -7.05 -7.58
CA TYR A 696 8.92 -6.72 -8.26
C TYR A 696 7.76 -7.35 -7.49
N THR A 697 7.06 -6.55 -6.69
CA THR A 697 5.73 -6.88 -6.17
C THR A 697 4.85 -5.64 -6.32
N SER A 698 4.35 -5.43 -7.54
CA SER A 698 3.18 -4.60 -7.78
C SER A 698 2.72 -4.78 -9.22
N THR A 699 2.13 -5.94 -9.54
CA THR A 699 1.05 -6.10 -10.53
C THR A 699 0.70 -7.58 -10.64
N LEU A 700 -0.33 -8.03 -9.93
CA LEU A 700 -1.26 -9.06 -10.43
C LEU A 700 -2.62 -8.78 -9.75
N PRO A 701 -3.71 -8.67 -10.53
CA PRO A 701 -5.02 -8.31 -10.01
C PRO A 701 -5.73 -9.51 -9.36
N ASN A 702 -6.71 -9.17 -8.52
CA ASN A 702 -7.70 -10.03 -7.87
C ASN A 702 -8.03 -11.33 -8.64
N ILE A 703 -7.87 -12.46 -7.96
CA ILE A 703 -8.65 -13.68 -8.26
C ILE A 703 -9.25 -14.17 -6.94
N GLU A 704 -10.54 -13.87 -6.78
CA GLU A 704 -11.42 -14.55 -5.83
C GLU A 704 -11.61 -16.01 -6.22
N ASN A 705 -11.76 -16.86 -5.20
CA ASN A 705 -12.52 -18.11 -5.20
C ASN A 705 -12.26 -19.11 -6.35
N THR A 706 -11.44 -20.13 -6.10
CA THR A 706 -11.79 -21.51 -6.50
C THR A 706 -11.05 -22.53 -5.63
N GLN A 707 -11.84 -23.45 -5.10
CA GLN A 707 -11.45 -24.63 -4.35
C GLN A 707 -10.85 -25.67 -5.31
N PHE A 708 -9.60 -26.08 -5.09
CA PHE A 708 -9.00 -27.25 -5.76
C PHE A 708 -8.71 -28.37 -4.74
N PRO A 709 -8.84 -29.65 -5.14
CA PRO A 709 -9.05 -30.79 -4.26
C PRO A 709 -7.75 -31.37 -3.68
N ARG A 710 -7.90 -32.08 -2.56
CA ARG A 710 -6.87 -32.90 -1.89
C ARG A 710 -6.21 -33.88 -2.88
N ILE A 711 -4.92 -33.67 -3.13
CA ILE A 711 -3.99 -34.73 -3.55
C ILE A 711 -3.01 -34.92 -2.39
N SER A 712 -2.83 -36.19 -2.03
CA SER A 712 -2.15 -36.71 -0.85
C SER A 712 -0.78 -36.09 -0.57
N LEU A 713 -0.71 -35.35 0.54
CA LEU A 713 0.50 -34.85 1.19
C LEU A 713 1.37 -36.01 1.66
N VAL A 714 2.47 -36.27 0.95
CA VAL A 714 3.65 -36.91 1.52
C VAL A 714 4.27 -35.89 2.47
N LYS A 715 4.06 -36.09 3.78
CA LYS A 715 4.78 -35.50 4.93
C LYS A 715 5.73 -34.34 4.58
N GLU A 716 5.16 -33.17 4.28
CA GLU A 716 5.85 -31.89 4.41
C GLU A 716 5.94 -31.57 5.90
N GLN A 717 7.10 -31.83 6.48
CA GLN A 717 7.46 -31.29 7.79
C GLN A 717 7.65 -29.77 7.64
N ASN A 718 6.60 -29.05 8.04
CA ASN A 718 6.57 -27.70 8.58
C ASN A 718 7.13 -26.54 7.69
N PRO A 719 6.26 -25.72 7.06
CA PRO A 719 6.67 -24.50 6.33
C PRO A 719 7.12 -23.34 7.23
N TYR A 720 7.09 -23.52 8.56
CA TYR A 720 7.50 -22.52 9.55
C TYR A 720 8.77 -22.94 10.31
N ALA A 721 9.81 -23.36 9.59
CA ALA A 721 11.16 -23.39 10.15
C ALA A 721 11.68 -21.95 10.19
N GLU A 722 11.59 -21.31 11.36
CA GLU A 722 12.14 -19.98 11.63
C GLU A 722 13.63 -19.98 11.25
N ALA A 723 14.00 -19.05 10.37
CA ALA A 723 15.33 -18.99 9.79
C ALA A 723 16.38 -18.77 10.90
N VAL A 724 17.41 -19.61 10.93
CA VAL A 724 18.48 -19.59 11.92
C VAL A 724 19.50 -18.49 11.54
N PRO A 725 19.74 -17.48 12.40
CA PRO A 725 20.85 -16.55 12.20
C PRO A 725 22.17 -17.31 12.13
N SER A 726 23.06 -16.95 11.21
CA SER A 726 24.31 -17.67 10.91
C SER A 726 25.39 -17.66 12.00
N TYR A 727 25.02 -17.42 13.27
CA TYR A 727 25.90 -17.41 14.44
C TYR A 727 25.69 -18.61 15.37
N VAL A 728 24.79 -19.54 15.03
CA VAL A 728 24.49 -20.70 15.86
C VAL A 728 25.54 -21.79 15.61
N SER A 729 26.46 -21.93 16.56
CA SER A 729 27.45 -23.01 16.63
C SER A 729 26.75 -24.35 16.81
N ASN A 730 27.13 -25.33 15.99
CA ASN A 730 27.04 -26.74 16.39
C ASN A 730 28.11 -26.99 17.46
N ARG A 731 27.79 -27.84 18.45
CA ARG A 731 28.61 -28.15 19.64
C ARG A 731 29.89 -28.95 19.37
N GLU A 732 30.23 -29.18 18.12
CA GLU A 732 31.51 -29.72 17.68
C GLU A 732 32.17 -28.64 16.83
N GLY A 733 33.28 -28.09 17.30
CA GLY A 733 33.98 -26.94 16.72
C GLY A 733 34.61 -27.22 15.35
N GLN A 734 33.80 -27.59 14.36
CA GLN A 734 34.23 -27.85 12.99
C GLN A 734 33.26 -27.18 12.01
N PHE A 735 33.65 -25.99 11.56
CA PHE A 735 32.96 -25.30 10.46
C PHE A 735 33.28 -26.03 9.14
N SER A 736 32.34 -26.81 8.62
CA SER A 736 32.39 -27.32 7.24
C SER A 736 31.89 -26.22 6.29
N CYS A 737 32.76 -25.77 5.38
CA CYS A 737 32.46 -24.80 4.33
C CYS A 737 31.85 -25.45 3.06
N ASP A 738 31.11 -26.56 3.17
CA ASP A 738 30.63 -27.31 1.99
C ASP A 738 29.28 -26.86 1.40
N THR A 739 28.62 -25.84 1.96
CA THR A 739 27.34 -25.35 1.43
C THR A 739 27.47 -23.96 0.81
N PRO A 740 27.49 -23.83 -0.55
CA PRO A 740 27.34 -22.52 -1.17
C PRO A 740 25.93 -21.99 -0.90
N ARG A 741 25.85 -20.86 -0.19
CA ARG A 741 24.61 -20.20 0.22
C ARG A 741 24.04 -19.39 -0.94
N VAL A 742 22.76 -19.61 -1.26
CA VAL A 742 22.01 -18.71 -2.13
C VAL A 742 21.54 -17.55 -1.25
N CYS A 743 21.99 -16.33 -1.56
CA CYS A 743 21.75 -15.11 -0.80
C CYS A 743 20.31 -14.61 -0.94
N ARG A 744 19.33 -15.32 -0.35
CA ARG A 744 18.02 -14.74 -0.07
C ARG A 744 17.95 -14.47 1.41
N TYR A 745 17.98 -13.19 1.80
CA TYR A 745 17.92 -12.78 3.20
C TYR A 745 16.49 -12.38 3.57
N LYS A 746 16.03 -12.80 4.74
CA LYS A 746 14.83 -12.29 5.39
C LYS A 746 15.26 -11.25 6.41
N HIS A 747 14.77 -10.02 6.26
CA HIS A 747 14.93 -8.98 7.27
C HIS A 747 14.05 -9.32 8.48
N VAL A 748 14.66 -9.45 9.65
CA VAL A 748 13.99 -9.74 10.92
C VAL A 748 14.31 -8.64 11.92
N TYR A 749 13.29 -8.16 12.63
CA TYR A 749 13.43 -7.10 13.63
C TYR A 749 13.25 -7.68 15.04
N TYR A 750 14.20 -7.38 15.94
CA TYR A 750 14.12 -7.70 17.36
C TYR A 750 13.69 -6.46 18.17
N SER A 751 12.67 -6.65 19.01
CA SER A 751 12.05 -5.62 19.85
C SER A 751 11.88 -6.10 21.29
N ILE A 752 11.79 -5.16 22.23
CA ILE A 752 11.39 -5.47 23.60
C ILE A 752 9.88 -5.69 23.61
N ALA A 753 9.42 -6.76 24.26
CA ALA A 753 8.00 -7.06 24.38
C ALA A 753 7.48 -6.77 25.78
N THR A 754 6.23 -6.32 25.84
CA THR A 754 5.48 -6.04 27.07
C THR A 754 4.08 -6.64 26.96
N ALA A 755 3.42 -6.82 28.11
CA ALA A 755 2.02 -7.23 28.12
C ALA A 755 1.15 -6.21 27.35
N LYS A 756 0.16 -6.71 26.62
CA LYS A 756 -0.73 -5.86 25.81
C LYS A 756 -1.43 -4.81 26.68
N GLY A 757 -1.35 -3.54 26.29
CA GLY A 757 -1.87 -2.40 27.03
C GLY A 757 -1.01 -1.94 28.21
N SER A 758 0.25 -2.39 28.32
CA SER A 758 1.15 -2.00 29.40
C SER A 758 1.55 -0.51 29.32
N ALA A 759 1.47 0.19 30.45
CA ALA A 759 1.91 1.58 30.59
C ALA A 759 3.44 1.77 30.40
N LEU A 760 4.22 0.68 30.50
CA LEU A 760 5.67 0.71 30.28
C LEU A 760 6.06 0.83 28.80
N ARG A 761 5.17 0.42 27.88
CA ARG A 761 5.47 0.33 26.44
C ARG A 761 5.98 1.65 25.89
N GLU A 762 5.26 2.74 26.13
CA GLU A 762 5.61 4.07 25.60
C GLU A 762 6.91 4.59 26.21
N ALA A 763 7.12 4.36 27.50
CA ALA A 763 8.33 4.78 28.19
C ALA A 763 9.56 4.03 27.67
N ILE A 764 9.47 2.70 27.51
CA ILE A 764 10.51 1.87 26.89
C ILE A 764 10.76 2.32 25.45
N ASN A 765 9.70 2.63 24.71
CA ASN A 765 9.81 3.08 23.32
C ASN A 765 10.65 4.35 23.20
N ILE A 766 10.33 5.37 24.01
CA ILE A 766 11.09 6.62 24.08
C ILE A 766 12.53 6.35 24.53
N ALA A 767 12.74 5.44 25.49
CA ALA A 767 14.08 5.07 25.94
C ALA A 767 14.92 4.46 24.81
N ILE A 768 14.38 3.51 24.04
CA ILE A 768 15.07 2.89 22.90
C ILE A 768 15.41 3.91 21.81
N VAL A 769 14.48 4.81 21.47
CA VAL A 769 14.72 5.89 20.50
C VAL A 769 15.84 6.82 20.97
N ASN A 770 15.87 7.17 22.25
CA ASN A 770 16.94 7.99 22.84
C ASN A 770 18.29 7.26 22.82
N LEU A 771 18.33 5.98 23.22
CA LEU A 771 19.55 5.16 23.17
C LEU A 771 20.08 5.01 21.73
N ARG A 772 19.21 4.97 20.73
CA ARG A 772 19.57 4.98 19.30
C ARG A 772 20.19 6.31 18.89
N LYS A 773 19.57 7.44 19.24
CA LYS A 773 20.06 8.80 18.91
C LYS A 773 21.42 9.11 19.53
N GLU A 774 21.68 8.60 20.74
CA GLU A 774 22.96 8.76 21.43
C GLU A 774 24.05 7.80 20.92
N GLY A 775 23.72 6.87 20.01
CA GLY A 775 24.66 5.88 19.48
C GLY A 775 25.01 4.75 20.45
N LEU A 776 24.32 4.64 21.59
CA LEU A 776 24.59 3.61 22.60
C LEU A 776 24.22 2.20 22.09
N LEU A 777 23.14 2.06 21.31
CA LEU A 777 22.80 0.79 20.67
C LEU A 777 23.89 0.32 19.69
N THR A 778 24.44 1.23 18.88
CA THR A 778 25.56 0.94 17.98
C THR A 778 26.81 0.54 18.75
N LYS A 779 27.07 1.18 19.90
CA LYS A 779 28.18 0.80 20.79
C LYS A 779 28.00 -0.62 21.36
N LEU A 780 26.79 -1.00 21.75
CA LEU A 780 26.48 -2.36 22.20
C LEU A 780 26.62 -3.39 21.07
N TRP A 781 26.14 -3.07 19.87
CA TRP A 781 26.31 -3.92 18.68
C TRP A 781 27.79 -4.18 18.39
N ASN A 782 28.61 -3.12 18.41
CA ASN A 782 30.05 -3.25 18.18
C ASN A 782 30.76 -4.03 19.29
N LYS A 783 30.30 -3.90 20.54
CA LYS A 783 30.87 -4.62 21.70
C LYS A 783 30.61 -6.13 21.60
N TRP A 784 29.36 -6.52 21.35
CA TRP A 784 28.94 -7.92 21.49
C TRP A 784 28.87 -8.69 20.16
N ILE A 785 28.54 -8.03 19.06
CA ILE A 785 28.17 -8.71 17.81
C ILE A 785 29.23 -8.49 16.72
N SER A 786 29.78 -7.28 16.57
CA SER A 786 30.83 -7.03 15.57
C SER A 786 32.16 -7.74 15.86
N LYS A 787 32.45 -8.05 17.13
CA LYS A 787 33.73 -8.66 17.56
C LYS A 787 33.70 -10.19 17.63
N MET A 788 32.52 -10.81 17.56
CA MET A 788 32.45 -12.25 17.35
C MET A 788 32.96 -12.54 15.94
N LYS A 789 34.19 -13.07 15.87
CA LYS A 789 34.93 -13.37 14.65
C LYS A 789 33.98 -13.91 13.57
N LYS A 790 34.00 -13.28 12.40
CA LYS A 790 33.59 -13.90 11.14
C LYS A 790 34.18 -15.33 11.13
N PRO A 791 33.41 -16.39 10.84
CA PRO A 791 34.07 -17.59 10.35
C PRO A 791 34.90 -17.16 9.15
N ASP A 792 36.15 -17.62 9.06
CA ASP A 792 37.04 -17.49 7.90
C ASP A 792 36.37 -18.16 6.69
N CYS A 793 35.35 -17.51 6.14
CA CYS A 793 35.11 -17.51 4.73
C CYS A 793 35.81 -16.24 4.27
N ASP A 794 37.07 -16.38 3.88
CA ASP A 794 37.71 -15.42 2.99
C ASP A 794 36.73 -15.17 1.84
N ILE A 795 36.02 -14.03 1.93
CA ILE A 795 35.75 -13.22 0.76
C ILE A 795 37.12 -12.60 0.46
N GLY A 796 38.03 -13.49 0.02
CA GLY A 796 39.27 -13.08 -0.61
C GLY A 796 38.85 -12.21 -1.77
N ASN A 797 39.46 -11.03 -1.78
CA ASN A 797 39.62 -10.08 -2.86
C ASN A 797 38.71 -10.28 -4.08
N ASP A 798 38.10 -9.19 -4.53
CA ASP A 798 37.69 -8.98 -5.92
C ASP A 798 38.92 -9.08 -6.87
N GLU A 799 39.58 -10.24 -6.88
CA GLU A 799 40.63 -10.63 -7.81
C GLU A 799 39.96 -11.34 -8.97
N GLU A 800 40.14 -10.71 -10.13
CA GLU A 800 40.15 -11.30 -11.47
C GLU A 800 39.70 -12.75 -11.53
N SER A 801 38.59 -12.97 -12.24
CA SER A 801 38.19 -14.27 -12.77
C SER A 801 39.40 -15.04 -13.31
N SER A 802 40.03 -15.85 -12.46
CA SER A 802 41.08 -16.76 -12.86
C SER A 802 40.43 -17.71 -13.83
N ILE A 803 40.85 -17.64 -15.10
CA ILE A 803 40.32 -18.45 -16.19
C ILE A 803 40.54 -19.91 -15.82
N THR A 804 39.52 -20.56 -15.24
CA THR A 804 39.58 -21.98 -14.91
C THR A 804 39.69 -22.78 -16.22
N GLU A 805 40.73 -23.60 -16.32
CA GLU A 805 41.01 -24.47 -17.47
C GLU A 805 39.83 -25.41 -17.79
N MET A 806 39.67 -25.81 -19.06
CA MET A 806 38.64 -26.78 -19.45
C MET A 806 38.91 -28.13 -18.76
N THR A 807 37.94 -28.59 -17.97
CA THR A 807 38.10 -29.86 -17.25
C THR A 807 37.95 -31.05 -18.20
N LEU A 808 38.76 -32.10 -18.03
CA LEU A 808 38.68 -33.36 -18.81
C LEU A 808 37.26 -33.93 -18.85
N SER A 809 36.49 -33.76 -17.77
CA SER A 809 35.09 -34.21 -17.68
C SER A 809 34.16 -33.63 -18.75
N GLN A 810 34.40 -32.40 -19.23
CA GLN A 810 33.57 -31.76 -20.25
C GLN A 810 33.83 -32.30 -21.67
N VAL A 811 35.00 -32.89 -21.91
CA VAL A 811 35.43 -33.39 -23.23
C VAL A 811 35.48 -34.92 -23.28
N ALA A 812 35.32 -35.60 -22.13
CA ALA A 812 35.40 -37.05 -21.99
C ALA A 812 34.51 -37.83 -22.99
N GLY A 813 33.32 -37.32 -23.30
CA GLY A 813 32.41 -37.93 -24.28
C GLY A 813 33.00 -38.11 -25.68
N ILE A 814 33.87 -37.19 -26.12
CA ILE A 814 34.52 -37.28 -27.45
C ILE A 814 35.46 -38.49 -27.50
N PHE A 815 36.21 -38.74 -26.42
CA PHE A 815 37.09 -39.89 -26.32
C PHE A 815 36.34 -41.22 -26.34
N TYR A 816 35.16 -41.28 -25.70
CA TYR A 816 34.33 -42.50 -25.74
C TYR A 816 33.82 -42.81 -27.15
N VAL A 817 33.40 -41.80 -27.92
CA VAL A 817 32.96 -41.98 -29.31
C VAL A 817 34.12 -42.46 -30.18
N LEU A 818 35.32 -41.89 -30.01
CA LEU A 818 36.51 -42.29 -30.74
C LEU A 818 36.91 -43.76 -30.47
N LEU A 819 36.96 -44.14 -29.19
CA LEU A 819 37.26 -45.52 -28.77
C LEU A 819 36.22 -46.51 -29.31
N GLY A 820 34.94 -46.16 -29.24
CA GLY A 820 33.86 -46.96 -29.80
C GLY A 820 33.97 -47.14 -31.32
N GLY A 821 34.27 -46.05 -32.05
CA GLY A 821 34.46 -46.08 -33.50
C GLY A 821 35.65 -46.95 -33.92
N LEU A 822 36.77 -46.88 -33.20
CA LEU A 822 37.96 -47.68 -33.49
C LEU A 822 37.71 -49.18 -33.22
N ALA A 823 37.01 -49.51 -32.13
CA ALA A 823 36.62 -50.89 -31.82
C ALA A 823 35.65 -51.44 -32.87
N LEU A 824 34.68 -50.64 -33.34
CA LEU A 824 33.76 -51.03 -34.39
C LEU A 824 34.49 -51.26 -35.73
N ALA A 825 35.39 -50.36 -36.12
CA ALA A 825 36.19 -50.50 -37.34
C ALA A 825 37.07 -51.77 -37.29
N LEU A 826 37.71 -52.04 -36.16
CA LEU A 826 38.46 -53.28 -35.95
C LEU A 826 37.56 -54.51 -36.04
N GLY A 827 36.35 -54.45 -35.47
CA GLY A 827 35.35 -55.52 -35.54
C GLY A 827 34.90 -55.80 -36.98
N ILE A 828 34.64 -54.76 -37.77
CA ILE A 828 34.27 -54.88 -39.19
C ILE A 828 35.44 -55.46 -40.00
N ALA A 829 36.66 -54.96 -39.79
CA ALA A 829 37.84 -55.49 -40.47
C ALA A 829 38.10 -56.98 -40.13
N LEU A 830 37.88 -57.39 -38.88
CA LEU A 830 37.95 -58.79 -38.47
C LEU A 830 36.83 -59.62 -39.08
N LEU A 831 35.61 -59.08 -39.18
CA LEU A 831 34.48 -59.75 -39.83
C LEU A 831 34.73 -59.93 -41.32
N GLU A 832 35.20 -58.90 -42.04
CA GLU A 832 35.60 -59.01 -43.44
C GLU A 832 36.74 -60.01 -43.62
N PHE A 833 37.77 -59.97 -42.77
CA PHE A 833 38.86 -60.94 -42.80
C PHE A 833 38.35 -62.38 -42.57
N CYS A 834 37.39 -62.56 -41.66
CA CYS A 834 36.77 -63.86 -41.40
C CYS A 834 35.83 -64.30 -42.55
N GLN A 835 35.05 -63.40 -43.13
CA GLN A 835 34.16 -63.70 -44.25
C GLN A 835 34.96 -63.99 -45.52
N HIS A 836 35.96 -63.18 -45.83
CA HIS A 836 36.89 -63.41 -46.92
C HIS A 836 37.70 -64.69 -46.72
N GLY A 837 38.21 -64.91 -45.50
CA GLY A 837 38.88 -66.15 -45.13
C GLY A 837 37.96 -67.38 -45.21
N ARG A 838 36.67 -67.25 -44.91
CA ARG A 838 35.66 -68.30 -45.11
C ARG A 838 35.38 -68.53 -46.59
N ALA A 839 35.21 -67.47 -47.38
CA ALA A 839 34.97 -67.56 -48.83
C ALA A 839 36.16 -68.21 -49.56
N GLU A 840 37.40 -67.84 -49.22
CA GLU A 840 38.61 -68.49 -49.73
C GLU A 840 38.74 -69.94 -49.23
N ALA A 841 38.44 -70.23 -47.95
CA ALA A 841 38.47 -71.60 -47.43
C ALA A 841 37.41 -72.52 -48.08
N THR A 842 36.24 -72.00 -48.41
CA THR A 842 35.20 -72.74 -49.17
C THR A 842 35.59 -72.95 -50.63
N ARG A 843 36.34 -72.02 -51.24
CA ARG A 843 36.88 -72.21 -52.60
C ARG A 843 38.08 -73.16 -52.64
N ALA A 844 38.82 -73.29 -51.54
CA ALA A 844 40.03 -74.12 -51.43
C ALA A 844 39.83 -75.48 -50.73
N ASN A 845 38.62 -75.85 -50.28
CA ASN A 845 38.29 -77.13 -49.62
C ASN A 845 39.26 -77.52 -48.48
N VAL A 846 39.53 -76.60 -47.54
CA VAL A 846 40.40 -76.85 -46.36
C VAL A 846 39.70 -76.37 -45.07
N PRO A 847 39.78 -77.09 -43.93
CA PRO A 847 39.13 -76.67 -42.69
C PRO A 847 39.65 -75.31 -42.17
N LEU A 848 38.72 -74.42 -41.81
CA LEU A 848 38.92 -73.00 -41.43
C LEU A 848 40.03 -72.76 -40.39
N ARG A 849 40.20 -73.68 -39.43
CA ARG A 849 41.25 -73.59 -38.39
C ARG A 849 42.67 -73.81 -38.94
N ALA A 850 42.83 -74.58 -40.02
CA ALA A 850 44.12 -74.80 -40.67
C ALA A 850 44.50 -73.64 -41.60
N ALA A 851 43.54 -73.07 -42.33
CA ALA A 851 43.74 -71.89 -43.19
C ALA A 851 44.11 -70.61 -42.40
N LEU A 852 43.44 -70.38 -41.26
CA LEU A 852 43.74 -69.24 -40.38
C LEU A 852 45.07 -69.41 -39.60
N ARG A 853 45.45 -70.63 -39.20
CA ARG A 853 46.77 -70.89 -38.59
C ARG A 853 47.94 -70.81 -39.58
N ALA A 854 47.71 -71.17 -40.84
CA ALA A 854 48.72 -71.05 -41.88
C ALA A 854 49.01 -69.57 -42.19
N ARG A 855 47.99 -68.71 -42.32
CA ARG A 855 48.20 -67.26 -42.55
C ARG A 855 48.59 -66.45 -41.32
N ALA A 856 48.17 -66.83 -40.10
CA ALA A 856 48.67 -66.21 -38.87
C ALA A 856 50.18 -66.47 -38.64
N LYS A 857 50.73 -67.56 -39.20
CA LYS A 857 52.19 -67.81 -39.23
C LYS A 857 52.91 -67.04 -40.35
N PHE A 858 52.23 -66.69 -41.44
CA PHE A 858 52.79 -65.83 -42.51
C PHE A 858 52.75 -64.33 -42.17
N ALA A 859 51.76 -63.86 -41.40
CA ALA A 859 51.70 -62.48 -40.92
C ALA A 859 52.75 -62.15 -39.82
N SER A 860 53.34 -63.18 -39.19
CA SER A 860 54.43 -63.02 -38.21
C SER A 860 55.82 -63.37 -38.76
N SER A 861 55.97 -63.75 -40.03
CA SER A 861 57.26 -64.19 -40.60
C SER A 861 57.63 -63.55 -41.95
N THR A 862 57.20 -62.31 -42.22
CA THR A 862 57.91 -61.43 -43.16
C THR A 862 59.04 -60.73 -42.42
N ARG A 863 59.97 -61.53 -41.89
CA ARG A 863 61.28 -61.10 -41.38
C ARG A 863 62.33 -61.93 -42.08
N GLU A 864 62.90 -61.33 -43.12
CA GLU A 864 64.18 -61.61 -43.77
C GLU A 864 64.45 -63.04 -44.29
N ARG A 865 64.32 -63.23 -45.61
CA ARG A 865 65.27 -64.05 -46.38
C ARG A 865 66.26 -63.10 -47.05
N LYS A 866 67.49 -63.02 -46.53
CA LYS A 866 68.64 -62.35 -47.14
C LYS A 866 69.43 -63.36 -47.98
N THR A 867 69.71 -63.04 -49.23
CA THR A 867 70.87 -63.50 -49.99
C THR A 867 71.55 -62.27 -50.65
N PRO A 868 72.88 -62.33 -50.89
CA PRO A 868 73.83 -61.27 -50.53
C PRO A 868 74.31 -60.41 -51.74
N PRO A 869 75.18 -59.39 -51.54
CA PRO A 869 75.25 -58.19 -52.37
C PRO A 869 76.27 -58.27 -53.51
N GLN A 870 76.01 -57.60 -54.65
CA GLN A 870 77.07 -57.22 -55.58
C GLN A 870 76.73 -56.00 -56.48
N ARG A 871 77.48 -54.93 -56.22
CA ARG A 871 78.05 -53.87 -57.11
C ARG A 871 77.15 -52.94 -57.96
N THR A 872 77.14 -51.67 -57.52
CA THR A 872 77.23 -50.35 -58.21
C THR A 872 77.51 -50.32 -59.73
N PRO A 873 77.21 -49.25 -60.51
CA PRO A 873 77.16 -47.82 -60.11
C PRO A 873 76.07 -46.92 -60.78
N GLN A 874 76.09 -45.62 -60.39
CA GLN A 874 75.58 -44.43 -61.12
C GLN A 874 74.05 -44.20 -61.14
N ARG A 875 73.50 -42.99 -61.03
CA ARG A 875 74.03 -41.62 -61.14
C ARG A 875 73.01 -40.64 -60.54
N ASP A 876 73.52 -39.53 -60.00
CA ASP A 876 72.80 -38.31 -59.63
C ASP A 876 71.78 -37.79 -60.68
N ARG A 877 70.86 -36.95 -60.17
CA ARG A 877 69.88 -36.03 -60.80
C ARG A 877 68.43 -36.56 -60.78
N ASP A 878 67.42 -35.90 -60.22
CA ASP A 878 67.22 -34.47 -60.01
C ASP A 878 66.38 -34.12 -58.76
N ARG A 879 66.70 -32.93 -58.24
CA ARG A 879 65.93 -32.10 -57.30
C ARG A 879 64.63 -31.59 -57.94
N LEU A 880 63.78 -30.96 -57.10
CA LEU A 880 62.55 -30.19 -57.36
C LEU A 880 61.30 -31.06 -57.13
N GLY A 881 60.39 -30.78 -56.20
CA GLY A 881 59.99 -29.51 -55.61
C GLY A 881 58.48 -29.36 -55.82
N TRP A 882 57.66 -29.78 -54.85
CA TRP A 882 56.26 -29.38 -54.81
C TRP A 882 56.13 -28.20 -53.85
N ASN A 883 56.26 -27.01 -54.43
CA ASN A 883 55.75 -25.79 -53.85
C ASN A 883 54.23 -25.93 -53.74
N GLY A 884 53.74 -25.93 -52.50
CA GLY A 884 52.49 -25.24 -52.21
C GLY A 884 52.71 -23.75 -52.47
N ALA A 885 52.31 -23.28 -53.66
CA ALA A 885 52.08 -21.86 -53.95
C ALA A 885 51.38 -21.71 -55.30
N ALA A 886 50.08 -21.41 -55.25
CA ALA A 886 49.41 -20.59 -56.26
C ALA A 886 48.26 -19.82 -55.59
N PHE A 887 48.60 -19.07 -54.53
CA PHE A 887 47.97 -17.80 -54.11
C PHE A 887 48.91 -17.12 -53.10
N ALA A 888 50.12 -16.75 -53.54
CA ALA A 888 50.96 -15.73 -52.91
C ALA A 888 52.15 -15.45 -53.84
N GLY A 889 52.17 -14.28 -54.44
CA GLY A 889 53.30 -13.81 -55.21
C GLY A 889 53.10 -12.35 -55.55
N VAL A 890 53.54 -11.45 -54.66
CA VAL A 890 54.46 -10.38 -55.03
C VAL A 890 55.33 -10.08 -53.79
N SER A 891 56.63 -10.19 -54.02
CA SER A 891 57.75 -9.91 -53.13
C SER A 891 57.81 -8.44 -52.73
N LYS A 892 58.30 -8.20 -51.50
CA LYS A 892 58.83 -6.91 -51.05
C LYS A 892 60.00 -6.46 -51.94
N TYR A 893 60.04 -5.16 -52.22
CA TYR A 893 61.26 -4.39 -52.47
C TYR A 893 61.08 -3.00 -51.85
N ASN A 894 62.08 -2.63 -51.05
CA ASN A 894 62.58 -1.30 -50.67
C ASN A 894 61.70 -0.21 -50.01
N ASP A 895 62.24 0.25 -48.88
CA ASP A 895 62.55 1.64 -48.51
C ASP A 895 61.54 2.75 -48.78
N PHE A 896 61.03 3.41 -47.71
CA PHE A 896 61.43 4.77 -47.32
C PHE A 896 60.60 5.26 -46.11
N LEU A 897 61.32 5.63 -45.05
CA LEU A 897 61.19 6.84 -44.20
C LEU A 897 59.82 7.42 -43.75
N LEU A 898 59.78 7.64 -42.43
CA LEU A 898 59.23 8.74 -41.60
C LEU A 898 58.21 8.23 -40.58
N GLY A 899 58.30 8.51 -39.29
CA GLY A 899 59.19 9.37 -38.52
C GLY A 899 58.76 9.23 -37.05
N ARG A 900 59.75 9.35 -36.19
CA ARG A 900 59.71 9.24 -34.73
C ARG A 900 59.13 10.54 -34.13
N GLU A 901 58.95 10.53 -32.80
CA GLU A 901 58.78 11.68 -31.89
C GLU A 901 57.34 12.12 -31.60
N LEU A 902 56.93 12.53 -30.39
CA LEU A 902 57.57 12.74 -29.07
C LEU A 902 56.42 12.99 -28.06
N LEU A 903 56.66 12.72 -26.77
CA LEU A 903 56.08 13.37 -25.57
C LEU A 903 54.54 13.38 -25.43
N GLY A 904 53.95 13.00 -24.29
CA GLY A 904 54.35 13.39 -22.95
C GLY A 904 53.39 14.45 -22.41
N HIS A 905 52.80 14.14 -21.26
CA HIS A 905 52.12 15.04 -20.31
C HIS A 905 50.76 15.67 -20.65
N ALA A 906 49.75 15.09 -19.98
CA ALA A 906 49.03 15.68 -18.86
C ALA A 906 48.13 16.92 -19.05
N HIS A 907 47.10 16.91 -18.21
CA HIS A 907 46.13 17.96 -17.86
C HIS A 907 44.91 18.14 -18.79
N ARG A 908 43.71 17.69 -18.38
CA ARG A 908 42.75 18.28 -17.41
C ARG A 908 41.89 19.39 -18.04
N LYS A 909 40.58 19.14 -17.96
CA LYS A 909 39.41 20.05 -17.87
C LYS A 909 38.59 20.37 -19.14
N MET A 910 37.29 20.11 -18.92
CA MET A 910 36.08 20.81 -19.37
C MET A 910 35.62 20.53 -20.80
N TYR A 911 34.64 19.63 -20.95
CA TYR A 911 33.21 19.95 -20.74
C TYR A 911 32.51 18.81 -19.99
#